data_AF-A0A9P7JU00-F1
#
_entry.id   AF-A0A9P7JU00-F1
#
_cell.length_a   1.000
_cell.length_b   1.000
_cell.length_c   1.000
_cell.angle_alpha   90.00
_cell.angle_beta   90.00
_cell.angle_gamma   90.00
#
_symmetry.space_group_name_H-M   'P 1'
#
loop_
_entity.id
_entity.type
_entity.pdbx_description
1 polymer ?
#
loop_
_entity_poly.entity_id
_entity_poly.type
_entity_poly.pdbx_seq_one_letter_code
_entity_poly.pdbx_strand_id
1 'polypeptide(L)'
;RAADTILEYFWRKCSFRITVKSIADEPMQHFIALADQLETNKLTPATCDLISMFQNILRGNHEPLRNLALGFYKHNRPAALLCLDHIFSRTTDIRTFAVNEMQRFLEQFHAYARLLYLILTFPDPMEHRGIQRLFSIVRLSRDEFLIPDGTFLHNNVMETRQGITWVSEHSSGYTASRRVVTQLLQQSIRTILEDKISEIDDMCCKSPVFSQCLQFLISGVCRRDNCPQEHVAVSKLDRQYYNNRVAIHIWQILILQFMYSAHPKIDRRKSMRHWLKHLYEAINPPFFIQGSPADLDMNLMPLRLDGMKVVKLWIREFFYSLDPSHTQAEFLTALMGMTSLSFAFDRDDAPVYISRAKCTISGPLGLFRKGDNRYMVHDLLNSYQGATRSSISSGILYILHVLDNRLYVNLSVLCDCIEDICSAFVIKFRMDPDLNKFPLHNVVLPCNWLLFPHKFTAEKDTKLFLMGKLLDEIARLVEALRIETSIDPRLQLDRFPLAGPYEIHAHSSQYFHFPDVIAHNFRNRFVRDKVDKIILSLHNNPPSNWRLANYRKLVDVVVRYMTPLPEQAPPSDVYLRALLALDDNKGVSNLVHLVHKTMNQRTRVYIVRRLIYEKTIEIPHLLSSYAVIAQSTPRVEAPAFVPGVGHCKDRLEVMQHDEKEITEPQPQDFEGEEEGEEDVTANADTETRDAWETWDVAATLLAPDLDESLRTNGPSVEEEEAACKIQKAYRRYVRRRSSRAVNTEIDAMFMTCLKETQSSEWRSGYYTFLFLGPLPHLLVCLERGITLTRAAIAKTKGHLLNKESHEKLEELGKQRSGIASVLPYSATYNN
;
A
#
# COMPACT_ATOMS: atom_id res chain seq x y z
N ARG A 1 16.07 37.47 30.60
CA ARG A 1 15.78 37.17 32.02
C ARG A 1 14.28 37.29 32.35
N ALA A 2 13.66 38.47 32.24
CA ALA A 2 12.22 38.63 32.54
C ALA A 2 11.32 37.68 31.71
N ALA A 3 11.52 37.64 30.39
CA ALA A 3 10.84 36.69 29.50
C ALA A 3 11.07 35.21 29.89
N ASP A 4 12.27 34.84 30.34
CA ASP A 4 12.59 33.47 30.74
C ASP A 4 11.84 33.08 32.03
N THR A 5 11.74 34.01 32.99
CA THR A 5 10.98 33.81 34.24
C THR A 5 9.47 33.69 33.96
N ILE A 6 8.93 34.52 33.07
CA ILE A 6 7.53 34.46 32.62
C ILE A 6 7.27 33.11 31.92
N LEU A 7 8.16 32.70 31.00
CA LEU A 7 8.03 31.40 30.32
C LEU A 7 8.16 30.21 31.27
N GLU A 8 9.07 30.24 32.25
CA GLU A 8 9.17 29.18 33.24
C GLU A 8 7.90 29.07 34.10
N TYR A 9 7.31 30.20 34.47
CA TYR A 9 6.02 30.23 35.17
C TYR A 9 4.89 29.64 34.31
N PHE A 10 4.78 30.06 33.04
CA PHE A 10 3.79 29.53 32.11
C PHE A 10 3.98 28.04 31.82
N TRP A 11 5.21 27.53 31.65
CA TRP A 11 5.45 26.09 31.49
C TRP A 11 4.98 25.28 32.70
N ARG A 12 5.18 25.79 33.93
CA ARG A 12 4.73 25.12 35.15
C ARG A 12 3.21 25.11 35.30
N LYS A 13 2.54 26.23 34.98
CA LYS A 13 1.10 26.44 35.20
C LYS A 13 0.21 26.01 34.03
N CYS A 14 0.66 26.17 32.79
CA CYS A 14 0.01 25.69 31.55
C CYS A 14 0.68 24.42 31.02
N SER A 15 1.02 23.47 31.90
CA SER A 15 1.56 22.18 31.44
C SER A 15 0.49 21.35 30.73
N PHE A 16 0.94 20.32 30.02
CA PHE A 16 0.08 19.40 29.27
C PHE A 16 -1.17 18.96 30.05
N ARG A 17 -2.33 18.95 29.37
CA ARG A 17 -3.67 18.64 29.92
C ARG A 17 -4.22 19.51 31.05
N ILE A 18 -3.54 20.55 31.52
CA ILE A 18 -4.16 21.49 32.48
C ILE A 18 -5.09 22.46 31.73
N THR A 19 -6.35 22.57 32.18
CA THR A 19 -7.35 23.45 31.54
C THR A 19 -7.18 24.91 31.96
N VAL A 20 -7.46 25.87 31.08
CA VAL A 20 -7.42 27.31 31.44
C VAL A 20 -8.31 27.64 32.64
N LYS A 21 -9.45 26.94 32.79
CA LYS A 21 -10.38 27.11 33.93
C LYS A 21 -9.76 26.77 35.29
N SER A 22 -8.81 25.83 35.34
CA SER A 22 -8.11 25.41 36.56
C SER A 22 -6.84 26.22 36.86
N ILE A 23 -6.57 27.28 36.09
CA ILE A 23 -5.36 28.14 36.22
C ILE A 23 -5.74 29.63 36.28
N ALA A 24 -7.03 29.96 36.38
CA ALA A 24 -7.53 31.34 36.27
C ALA A 24 -7.34 32.16 37.57
N ASP A 25 -6.20 31.99 38.24
CA ASP A 25 -5.84 32.64 39.49
C ASP A 25 -5.36 34.09 39.25
N GLU A 26 -5.47 34.96 40.25
CA GLU A 26 -4.98 36.36 40.21
C GLU A 26 -3.49 36.49 39.78
N PRO A 27 -2.54 35.65 40.25
CA PRO A 27 -1.16 35.69 39.76
C PRO A 27 -1.04 35.39 38.25
N MET A 28 -1.92 34.54 37.70
CA MET A 28 -1.88 34.20 36.28
C MET A 28 -2.25 35.41 35.42
N GLN A 29 -3.25 36.18 35.85
CA GLN A 29 -3.64 37.43 35.18
C GLN A 29 -2.50 38.47 35.21
N HIS A 30 -1.79 38.58 36.33
CA HIS A 30 -0.62 39.45 36.45
C HIS A 30 0.51 39.04 35.49
N PHE A 31 0.85 37.74 35.40
CA PHE A 31 1.87 37.26 34.47
C PHE A 31 1.47 37.41 32.99
N ILE A 32 0.18 37.33 32.65
CA ILE A 32 -0.32 37.66 31.29
C ILE A 32 -0.10 39.15 30.99
N ALA A 33 -0.48 40.05 31.91
CA ALA A 33 -0.31 41.48 31.73
C ALA A 33 1.17 41.89 31.59
N LEU A 34 2.07 41.25 32.33
CA LEU A 34 3.52 41.42 32.17
C LEU A 34 4.02 40.90 30.82
N ALA A 35 3.48 39.79 30.30
CA ALA A 35 3.83 39.26 28.99
C ALA A 35 3.40 40.19 27.85
N ASP A 36 2.22 40.82 27.98
CA ASP A 36 1.70 41.81 27.02
C ASP A 36 2.53 43.11 26.99
N GLN A 37 3.29 43.41 28.05
CA GLN A 37 4.17 44.59 28.15
C GLN A 37 5.60 44.35 27.63
N LEU A 38 5.94 43.13 27.18
CA LEU A 38 7.27 42.83 26.68
C LEU A 38 7.52 43.42 25.29
N GLU A 39 8.59 44.20 25.14
CA GLU A 39 9.06 44.68 23.85
C GLU A 39 9.54 43.52 22.95
N THR A 40 8.69 43.10 22.01
CA THR A 40 8.95 41.99 21.06
C THR A 40 10.25 42.19 20.26
N ASN A 41 10.59 43.44 19.91
CA ASN A 41 11.79 43.80 19.16
C ASN A 41 13.12 43.45 19.90
N LYS A 42 13.08 43.21 21.21
CA LYS A 42 14.26 42.87 22.04
C LYS A 42 14.39 41.37 22.33
N LEU A 43 13.48 40.55 21.80
CA LEU A 43 13.40 39.11 22.06
C LEU A 43 13.81 38.29 20.83
N THR A 44 14.26 37.05 21.04
CA THR A 44 14.50 36.14 19.91
C THR A 44 13.16 35.67 19.33
N PRO A 45 13.06 35.37 18.02
CA PRO A 45 11.82 34.87 17.41
C PRO A 45 11.24 33.66 18.15
N ALA A 46 12.08 32.69 18.53
CA ALA A 46 11.66 31.52 19.29
C ALA A 46 11.10 31.86 20.69
N THR A 47 11.59 32.93 21.33
CA THR A 47 11.04 33.45 22.60
C THR A 47 9.68 34.12 22.37
N CYS A 48 9.55 34.93 21.31
CA CYS A 48 8.28 35.56 20.92
C CYS A 48 7.21 34.52 20.59
N ASP A 49 7.55 33.47 19.82
CA ASP A 49 6.63 32.40 19.46
C ASP A 49 6.12 31.65 20.71
N LEU A 50 7.01 31.38 21.68
CA LEU A 50 6.64 30.72 22.93
C LEU A 50 5.75 31.59 23.83
N ILE A 51 6.00 32.90 23.92
CA ILE A 51 5.12 33.83 24.64
C ILE A 51 3.75 33.90 23.95
N SER A 52 3.75 34.04 22.62
CA SER A 52 2.55 34.06 21.78
C SER A 52 1.73 32.78 21.93
N MET A 53 2.38 31.62 22.03
CA MET A 53 1.72 30.34 22.32
C MET A 53 0.94 30.39 23.62
N PHE A 54 1.58 30.77 24.74
CA PHE A 54 0.89 30.81 26.03
C PHE A 54 -0.21 31.88 26.09
N GLN A 55 0.00 33.06 25.50
CA GLN A 55 -1.04 34.08 25.37
C GLN A 55 -2.27 33.53 24.60
N ASN A 56 -2.06 32.80 23.49
CA ASN A 56 -3.16 32.23 22.72
C ASN A 56 -3.83 31.03 23.41
N ILE A 57 -3.09 30.20 24.16
CA ILE A 57 -3.66 29.15 25.03
C ILE A 57 -4.61 29.78 26.05
N LEU A 58 -4.13 30.80 26.78
CA LEU A 58 -4.87 31.45 27.86
C LEU A 58 -6.08 32.25 27.36
N ARG A 59 -6.00 32.83 26.15
CA ARG A 59 -7.11 33.50 25.48
C ARG A 59 -8.06 32.55 24.73
N GLY A 60 -7.70 31.27 24.56
CA GLY A 60 -8.50 30.28 23.83
C GLY A 60 -8.50 30.46 22.30
N ASN A 61 -7.47 31.10 21.74
CA ASN A 61 -7.35 31.44 20.33
C ASN A 61 -6.73 30.28 19.52
N HIS A 62 -7.59 29.43 18.93
CA HIS A 62 -7.14 28.20 18.27
C HIS A 62 -6.42 28.39 16.93
N GLU A 63 -6.83 29.35 16.08
CA GLU A 63 -6.20 29.53 14.76
C GLU A 63 -4.72 29.98 14.83
N PRO A 64 -4.34 30.98 15.66
CA PRO A 64 -2.92 31.28 15.89
C PRO A 64 -2.14 30.07 16.43
N LEU A 65 -2.75 29.24 17.28
CA LEU A 65 -2.12 28.02 17.80
C LEU A 65 -1.88 26.95 16.73
N ARG A 66 -2.75 26.81 15.72
CA ARG A 66 -2.49 25.90 14.58
C ARG A 66 -1.22 26.33 13.83
N ASN A 67 -1.07 27.62 13.57
CA ASN A 67 0.11 28.17 12.88
C ASN A 67 1.39 28.01 13.71
N LEU A 68 1.33 28.31 15.01
CA LEU A 68 2.46 28.10 15.93
C LEU A 68 2.83 26.62 16.07
N ALA A 69 1.85 25.71 16.13
CA ALA A 69 2.09 24.27 16.16
C ALA A 69 2.89 23.78 14.94
N LEU A 70 2.55 24.26 13.74
CA LEU A 70 3.27 23.94 12.50
C LEU A 70 4.72 24.46 12.52
N GLY A 71 4.94 25.69 13.02
CA GLY A 71 6.29 26.25 13.20
C GLY A 71 7.13 25.45 14.20
N PHE A 72 6.54 25.11 15.35
CA PHE A 72 7.21 24.32 16.38
C PHE A 72 7.45 22.86 16.00
N TYR A 73 6.65 22.26 15.12
CA TYR A 73 6.71 20.82 14.81
C TYR A 73 8.11 20.33 14.43
N LYS A 74 8.87 21.15 13.70
CA LYS A 74 10.25 20.84 13.26
C LYS A 74 11.30 21.10 14.34
N HIS A 75 11.15 22.14 15.16
CA HIS A 75 12.23 22.70 15.98
C HIS A 75 11.99 22.62 17.50
N ASN A 76 10.74 22.52 17.95
CA ASN A 76 10.35 22.45 19.37
C ASN A 76 9.12 21.54 19.55
N ARG A 77 9.31 20.23 19.36
CA ARG A 77 8.25 19.21 19.47
C ARG A 77 7.38 19.29 20.74
N PRO A 78 7.92 19.57 21.95
CA PRO A 78 7.10 19.76 23.14
C PRO A 78 6.12 20.94 23.05
N ALA A 79 6.55 22.08 22.50
CA ALA A 79 5.67 23.24 22.28
C ALA A 79 4.61 22.96 21.21
N ALA A 80 4.98 22.25 20.13
CA ALA A 80 4.03 21.80 19.12
C ALA A 80 2.95 20.88 19.72
N LEU A 81 3.35 19.93 20.57
CA LEU A 81 2.42 19.03 21.25
C LEU A 81 1.49 19.79 22.21
N LEU A 82 2.00 20.77 22.97
CA LEU A 82 1.17 21.59 23.85
C LEU A 82 0.12 22.39 23.06
N CYS A 83 0.50 23.03 21.95
CA CYS A 83 -0.44 23.72 21.06
C CYS A 83 -1.57 22.78 20.60
N LEU A 84 -1.19 21.60 20.10
CA LEU A 84 -2.12 20.62 19.54
C LEU A 84 -2.99 19.96 20.62
N ASP A 85 -2.48 19.74 21.83
CA ASP A 85 -3.27 19.24 22.96
C ASP A 85 -4.37 20.22 23.35
N HIS A 86 -4.10 21.54 23.37
CA HIS A 86 -5.15 22.53 23.62
C HIS A 86 -6.17 22.65 22.49
N ILE A 87 -5.78 22.37 21.24
CA ILE A 87 -6.69 22.31 20.08
C ILE A 87 -7.60 21.06 20.17
N PHE A 88 -7.03 19.88 20.43
CA PHE A 88 -7.76 18.59 20.44
C PHE A 88 -8.31 18.17 21.82
N SER A 89 -8.09 18.98 22.87
CA SER A 89 -8.77 18.87 24.17
C SER A 89 -10.28 19.09 24.06
N ARG A 90 -10.72 19.92 23.09
CA ARG A 90 -12.14 20.08 22.78
C ARG A 90 -12.57 19.04 21.75
N THR A 91 -13.66 18.35 22.04
CA THR A 91 -14.29 17.44 21.09
C THR A 91 -14.85 18.26 19.93
N THR A 92 -14.38 17.98 18.71
CA THR A 92 -14.85 18.64 17.48
C THR A 92 -15.67 17.62 16.72
N ASP A 93 -16.93 17.93 16.41
CA ASP A 93 -17.78 17.04 15.65
C ASP A 93 -17.38 17.04 14.17
N ILE A 94 -16.69 15.98 13.75
CA ILE A 94 -16.19 15.81 12.37
C ILE A 94 -17.19 15.09 11.45
N ARG A 95 -18.40 14.75 11.94
CA ARG A 95 -19.40 13.99 11.16
C ARG A 95 -20.06 14.81 10.05
N THR A 96 -19.91 16.14 10.09
CA THR A 96 -20.45 17.08 9.09
C THR A 96 -19.41 17.61 8.11
N PHE A 97 -18.13 17.23 8.26
CA PHE A 97 -17.03 17.79 7.49
C PHE A 97 -17.06 17.35 6.03
N ALA A 98 -16.80 18.29 5.12
CA ALA A 98 -16.50 17.98 3.73
C ALA A 98 -15.11 17.32 3.59
N VAL A 99 -14.85 16.62 2.49
CA VAL A 99 -13.57 15.91 2.22
C VAL A 99 -12.32 16.76 2.53
N ASN A 100 -12.31 18.02 2.08
CA ASN A 100 -11.16 18.93 2.28
C ASN A 100 -10.97 19.37 3.75
N GLU A 101 -12.05 19.43 4.53
CA GLU A 101 -12.01 19.77 5.95
C GLU A 101 -11.55 18.55 6.76
N MET A 102 -12.08 17.37 6.44
CA MET A 102 -11.66 16.09 7.00
C MET A 102 -10.16 15.84 6.75
N GLN A 103 -9.66 16.08 5.54
CA GLN A 103 -8.23 15.93 5.21
C GLN A 103 -7.33 16.82 6.07
N ARG A 104 -7.66 18.11 6.21
CA ARG A 104 -6.90 19.05 7.06
C ARG A 104 -6.98 18.69 8.54
N PHE A 105 -8.13 18.22 9.01
CA PHE A 105 -8.32 17.76 10.37
C PHE A 105 -7.46 16.53 10.68
N LEU A 106 -7.53 15.49 9.84
CA LEU A 106 -6.80 14.24 10.04
C LEU A 106 -5.28 14.44 9.89
N GLU A 107 -4.82 15.33 9.01
CA GLU A 107 -3.40 15.70 8.91
C GLU A 107 -2.87 16.30 10.23
N GLN A 108 -3.61 17.26 10.82
CA GLN A 108 -3.24 17.89 12.09
C GLN A 108 -3.38 16.92 13.27
N PHE A 109 -4.41 16.07 13.27
CA PHE A 109 -4.61 15.05 14.31
C PHE A 109 -3.55 13.95 14.24
N HIS A 110 -3.13 13.55 13.03
CA HIS A 110 -1.99 12.67 12.83
C HIS A 110 -0.69 13.28 13.38
N ALA A 111 -0.45 14.58 13.16
CA ALA A 111 0.71 15.27 13.74
C ALA A 111 0.71 15.23 15.28
N TYR A 112 -0.47 15.43 15.90
CA TYR A 112 -0.68 15.30 17.35
C TYR A 112 -0.45 13.86 17.85
N ALA A 113 -1.12 12.86 17.26
CA ALA A 113 -0.97 11.45 17.61
C ALA A 113 0.48 10.97 17.45
N ARG A 114 1.18 11.41 16.39
CA ARG A 114 2.61 11.12 16.18
C ARG A 114 3.49 11.72 17.27
N LEU A 115 3.21 12.93 17.75
CA LEU A 115 3.99 13.55 18.83
C LEU A 115 3.80 12.82 20.16
N LEU A 116 2.57 12.40 20.48
CA LEU A 116 2.31 11.51 21.63
C LEU A 116 3.08 10.19 21.51
N TYR A 117 2.95 9.52 20.37
CA TYR A 117 3.62 8.24 20.10
C TYR A 117 5.15 8.35 20.18
N LEU A 118 5.74 9.45 19.68
CA LEU A 118 7.18 9.70 19.80
C LEU A 118 7.66 9.76 21.25
N ILE A 119 6.86 10.31 22.17
CA ILE A 119 7.19 10.32 23.61
C ILE A 119 7.09 8.91 24.20
N LEU A 120 6.09 8.10 23.79
CA LEU A 120 5.99 6.70 24.21
C LEU A 120 7.21 5.87 23.79
N THR A 121 7.73 6.10 22.59
CA THR A 121 8.90 5.40 22.04
C THR A 121 10.24 5.99 22.47
N PHE A 122 10.25 7.08 23.25
CA PHE A 122 11.49 7.76 23.62
C PHE A 122 12.27 6.93 24.65
N PRO A 123 13.56 6.58 24.42
CA PRO A 123 14.29 5.63 25.28
C PRO A 123 14.41 6.05 26.75
N ASP A 124 14.66 7.34 27.01
CA ASP A 124 14.62 7.93 28.35
C ASP A 124 14.01 9.33 28.29
N PRO A 125 12.68 9.48 28.52
CA PRO A 125 12.02 10.78 28.49
C PRO A 125 12.49 11.70 29.63
N MET A 126 13.12 11.16 30.67
CA MET A 126 13.56 11.89 31.86
C MET A 126 14.93 12.55 31.71
N GLU A 127 15.70 12.29 30.66
CA GLU A 127 16.86 13.15 30.30
C GLU A 127 16.45 14.33 29.39
N HIS A 128 15.33 14.23 28.66
CA HIS A 128 14.93 15.29 27.73
C HIS A 128 14.23 16.45 28.46
N ARG A 129 14.97 17.53 28.76
CA ARG A 129 14.47 18.74 29.44
C ARG A 129 13.17 19.31 28.86
N GLY A 130 12.94 19.19 27.55
CA GLY A 130 11.70 19.63 26.92
C GLY A 130 10.47 18.77 27.27
N ILE A 131 10.66 17.48 27.56
CA ILE A 131 9.59 16.58 28.01
C ILE A 131 9.32 16.84 29.50
N GLN A 132 10.36 16.97 30.32
CA GLN A 132 10.23 17.39 31.73
C GLN A 132 9.38 18.66 31.86
N ARG A 133 9.72 19.71 31.08
CA ARG A 133 8.97 20.99 31.06
C ARG A 133 7.51 20.85 30.62
N LEU A 134 7.24 20.01 29.60
CA LEU A 134 5.87 19.81 29.09
C LEU A 134 4.93 19.20 30.14
N PHE A 135 5.45 18.31 31.00
CA PHE A 135 4.69 17.62 32.04
C PHE A 135 4.95 18.16 33.46
N SER A 136 5.61 19.33 33.59
CA SER A 136 5.99 19.96 34.87
C SER A 136 6.82 19.07 35.82
N ILE A 137 7.55 18.09 35.30
CA ILE A 137 8.38 17.19 36.11
C ILE A 137 9.66 17.93 36.54
N VAL A 138 9.94 17.95 37.84
CA VAL A 138 11.12 18.61 38.41
C VAL A 138 12.13 17.57 38.88
N ARG A 139 13.38 17.65 38.39
CA ARG A 139 14.47 16.77 38.82
C ARG A 139 15.01 17.22 40.18
N LEU A 140 14.91 16.37 41.20
CA LEU A 140 15.48 16.63 42.54
C LEU A 140 16.91 16.11 42.64
N SER A 141 17.16 14.89 42.15
CA SER A 141 18.48 14.25 42.21
C SER A 141 18.86 13.58 40.88
N ARG A 142 19.85 12.67 40.87
CA ARG A 142 20.21 11.94 39.65
C ARG A 142 19.08 11.01 39.19
N ASP A 143 18.36 10.41 40.15
CA ASP A 143 17.32 9.39 39.91
C ASP A 143 15.96 9.74 40.53
N GLU A 144 15.87 10.76 41.37
CA GLU A 144 14.63 11.20 42.01
C GLU A 144 14.03 12.43 41.33
N PHE A 145 12.72 12.37 41.09
CA PHE A 145 11.93 13.39 40.41
C PHE A 145 10.66 13.70 41.21
N LEU A 146 10.31 14.98 41.27
CA LEU A 146 9.06 15.50 41.81
C LEU A 146 8.02 15.63 40.69
N ILE A 147 6.82 15.12 40.97
CA ILE A 147 5.58 15.33 40.24
C ILE A 147 4.76 16.34 41.05
N PRO A 148 4.69 17.62 40.63
CA PRO A 148 4.01 18.65 41.41
C PRO A 148 2.48 18.48 41.46
N ASP A 149 1.88 19.00 42.53
CA ASP A 149 0.43 19.08 42.70
C ASP A 149 -0.28 19.76 41.52
N GLY A 150 -1.49 19.30 41.20
CA GLY A 150 -2.34 19.87 40.14
C GLY A 150 -1.84 19.61 38.71
N THR A 151 -0.76 18.84 38.53
CA THR A 151 -0.28 18.43 37.21
C THR A 151 -1.05 17.23 36.66
N PHE A 152 -0.99 17.03 35.34
CA PHE A 152 -1.58 15.85 34.68
C PHE A 152 -1.09 14.53 35.30
N LEU A 153 0.21 14.38 35.56
CA LEU A 153 0.74 13.15 36.15
C LEU A 153 0.31 12.95 37.60
N HIS A 154 0.21 14.02 38.39
CA HIS A 154 -0.35 13.97 39.74
C HIS A 154 -1.79 13.40 39.73
N ASN A 155 -2.65 13.90 38.83
CA ASN A 155 -4.03 13.41 38.74
C ASN A 155 -4.10 11.92 38.36
N ASN A 156 -3.27 11.47 37.42
CA ASN A 156 -3.20 10.04 37.06
C ASN A 156 -2.74 9.15 38.22
N VAL A 157 -1.82 9.64 39.08
CA VAL A 157 -1.38 8.91 40.29
C VAL A 157 -2.54 8.75 41.28
N MET A 158 -3.37 9.79 41.45
CA MET A 158 -4.55 9.76 42.32
C MET A 158 -5.68 8.86 41.79
N GLU A 159 -5.93 8.85 40.48
CA GLU A 159 -6.96 8.02 39.85
C GLU A 159 -6.55 6.53 39.81
N THR A 160 -5.25 6.24 39.70
CA THR A 160 -4.73 4.88 39.60
C THR A 160 -4.46 4.31 40.99
N ARG A 161 -5.26 3.33 41.46
CA ARG A 161 -5.03 2.64 42.75
C ARG A 161 -3.62 2.03 42.93
N GLN A 162 -2.91 1.77 41.84
CA GLN A 162 -1.52 1.29 41.82
C GLN A 162 -0.46 2.42 41.70
N GLY A 163 -0.87 3.65 41.39
CA GLY A 163 0.04 4.80 41.30
C GLY A 163 0.55 5.22 42.67
N ILE A 164 -0.34 5.28 43.66
CA ILE A 164 -0.05 5.67 45.05
C ILE A 164 1.02 4.75 45.69
N THR A 165 1.07 3.46 45.33
CA THR A 165 2.07 2.53 45.89
C THR A 165 3.47 2.63 45.26
N TRP A 166 3.65 3.44 44.23
CA TRP A 166 4.94 3.63 43.55
C TRP A 166 5.62 4.98 43.84
N VAL A 167 4.92 5.87 44.55
CA VAL A 167 5.35 7.23 44.85
C VAL A 167 5.53 7.44 46.36
N SER A 168 6.27 8.49 46.74
CA SER A 168 6.38 8.97 48.13
C SER A 168 5.77 10.37 48.24
N GLU A 169 5.12 10.66 49.36
CA GLU A 169 4.54 11.98 49.61
C GLU A 169 5.63 13.05 49.83
N HIS A 170 5.41 14.23 49.27
CA HIS A 170 6.24 15.41 49.42
C HIS A 170 5.36 16.64 49.64
N SER A 171 5.91 17.70 50.23
CA SER A 171 5.19 18.94 50.61
C SER A 171 4.55 19.75 49.46
N SER A 172 4.67 19.26 48.22
CA SER A 172 4.26 19.91 46.98
C SER A 172 3.92 18.90 45.87
N GLY A 173 3.55 17.68 46.25
CA GLY A 173 3.17 16.59 45.35
C GLY A 173 3.85 15.27 45.70
N TYR A 174 4.25 14.53 44.68
CA TYR A 174 4.79 13.17 44.83
C TYR A 174 6.22 13.07 44.33
N THR A 175 7.12 12.42 45.07
CA THR A 175 8.44 12.02 44.57
C THR A 175 8.46 10.57 44.11
N ALA A 176 9.25 10.29 43.08
CA ALA A 176 9.39 8.96 42.50
C ALA A 176 10.73 8.78 41.80
N SER A 177 11.15 7.52 41.65
CA SER A 177 12.34 7.16 40.86
C SER A 177 12.10 7.40 39.36
N ARG A 178 13.18 7.61 38.61
CA ARG A 178 13.18 7.75 37.14
C ARG A 178 12.34 6.69 36.45
N ARG A 179 12.49 5.43 36.88
CA ARG A 179 11.77 4.29 36.32
C ARG A 179 10.26 4.43 36.53
N VAL A 180 9.82 4.77 37.74
CA VAL A 180 8.40 4.95 38.06
C VAL A 180 7.82 6.12 37.27
N VAL A 181 8.47 7.28 37.26
CA VAL A 181 7.97 8.45 36.49
C VAL A 181 7.89 8.15 35.00
N THR A 182 8.87 7.44 34.44
CA THR A 182 8.86 6.99 33.05
C THR A 182 7.70 6.05 32.76
N GLN A 183 7.45 5.06 33.64
CA GLN A 183 6.35 4.10 33.49
C GLN A 183 4.98 4.79 33.62
N LEU A 184 4.80 5.67 34.61
CA LEU A 184 3.60 6.48 34.77
C LEU A 184 3.34 7.34 33.53
N LEU A 185 4.33 8.10 33.07
CA LEU A 185 4.23 8.95 31.87
C LEU A 185 3.86 8.14 30.62
N GLN A 186 4.52 7.01 30.39
CA GLN A 186 4.22 6.13 29.27
C GLN A 186 2.82 5.52 29.35
N GLN A 187 2.36 5.12 30.55
CA GLN A 187 1.01 4.58 30.72
C GLN A 187 -0.06 5.66 30.51
N SER A 188 0.11 6.85 31.09
CA SER A 188 -0.82 7.97 30.94
C SER A 188 -0.94 8.46 29.49
N ILE A 189 0.16 8.53 28.74
CA ILE A 189 0.12 8.89 27.32
C ILE A 189 -0.51 7.77 26.47
N ARG A 190 -0.29 6.49 26.81
CA ARG A 190 -0.95 5.35 26.14
C ARG A 190 -2.46 5.43 26.26
N THR A 191 -2.98 5.71 27.44
CA THR A 191 -4.42 5.91 27.68
C THR A 191 -4.96 7.09 26.86
N ILE A 192 -4.31 8.26 26.91
CA ILE A 192 -4.72 9.42 26.08
C ILE A 192 -4.76 9.09 24.59
N LEU A 193 -3.75 8.38 24.09
CA LEU A 193 -3.62 8.03 22.68
C LEU A 193 -4.74 7.07 22.26
N GLU A 194 -5.07 6.09 23.09
CA GLU A 194 -6.19 5.15 22.89
C GLU A 194 -7.55 5.86 22.94
N ASP A 195 -7.82 6.64 23.98
CA ASP A 195 -9.08 7.37 24.16
C ASP A 195 -9.33 8.30 22.97
N LYS A 196 -8.34 9.13 22.62
CA LYS A 196 -8.50 10.13 21.56
C LYS A 196 -8.56 9.49 20.17
N ILE A 197 -7.79 8.45 19.88
CA ILE A 197 -7.89 7.76 18.58
C ILE A 197 -9.23 7.02 18.48
N SER A 198 -9.70 6.39 19.55
CA SER A 198 -11.00 5.70 19.56
C SER A 198 -12.17 6.67 19.39
N GLU A 199 -12.11 7.85 20.01
CA GLU A 199 -13.08 8.94 19.82
C GLU A 199 -13.14 9.40 18.35
N ILE A 200 -11.97 9.62 17.71
CA ILE A 200 -11.91 10.00 16.30
C ILE A 200 -12.34 8.84 15.38
N ASP A 201 -11.98 7.58 15.67
CA ASP A 201 -12.37 6.41 14.87
C ASP A 201 -13.89 6.20 14.87
N ASP A 202 -14.54 6.31 16.02
CA ASP A 202 -16.00 6.23 16.13
C ASP A 202 -16.72 7.35 15.35
N MET A 203 -16.19 8.58 15.38
CA MET A 203 -16.72 9.67 14.56
C MET A 203 -16.44 9.49 13.07
N CYS A 204 -15.28 8.97 12.68
CA CYS A 204 -14.95 8.68 11.28
C CYS A 204 -15.83 7.57 10.72
N CYS A 205 -16.05 6.48 11.46
CA CYS A 205 -16.98 5.40 11.09
C CYS A 205 -18.43 5.87 10.89
N LYS A 206 -18.80 7.02 11.48
CA LYS A 206 -20.13 7.65 11.37
C LYS A 206 -20.17 8.85 10.41
N SER A 207 -19.05 9.24 9.83
CA SER A 207 -18.96 10.43 8.97
C SER A 207 -19.29 10.05 7.52
N PRO A 208 -20.28 10.70 6.87
CA PRO A 208 -20.70 10.35 5.51
C PRO A 208 -19.56 10.48 4.47
N VAL A 209 -18.57 11.32 4.73
CA VAL A 209 -17.45 11.66 3.83
C VAL A 209 -16.61 10.45 3.37
N PHE A 210 -16.61 9.35 4.13
CA PHE A 210 -15.90 8.12 3.75
C PHE A 210 -16.68 7.26 2.72
N SER A 211 -18.01 7.44 2.60
CA SER A 211 -18.85 6.64 1.70
C SER A 211 -19.84 7.49 0.90
N GLN A 212 -19.73 7.50 -0.42
CA GLN A 212 -20.60 8.34 -1.28
C GLN A 212 -21.94 7.66 -1.58
N CYS A 213 -23.02 8.44 -1.62
CA CYS A 213 -24.34 7.90 -1.90
C CYS A 213 -24.55 7.67 -3.40
N LEU A 214 -24.43 6.41 -3.84
CA LEU A 214 -24.63 6.02 -5.23
C LEU A 214 -26.03 6.42 -5.75
N GLN A 215 -27.08 6.28 -4.92
CA GLN A 215 -28.44 6.67 -5.30
C GLN A 215 -28.54 8.18 -5.63
N PHE A 216 -27.94 9.03 -4.80
CA PHE A 216 -27.90 10.48 -5.04
C PHE A 216 -27.06 10.79 -6.29
N LEU A 217 -25.91 10.13 -6.46
CA LEU A 217 -25.03 10.35 -7.59
C LEU A 217 -25.71 10.06 -8.94
N ILE A 218 -26.44 8.94 -9.01
CA ILE A 218 -27.09 8.45 -10.24
C ILE A 218 -28.34 9.25 -10.58
N SER A 219 -29.16 9.60 -9.58
CA SER A 219 -30.51 10.15 -9.80
C SER A 219 -30.68 11.62 -9.39
N GLY A 220 -29.66 12.24 -8.80
CA GLY A 220 -29.73 13.57 -8.19
C GLY A 220 -30.57 13.66 -6.92
N VAL A 221 -31.18 12.55 -6.48
CA VAL A 221 -32.14 12.51 -5.36
C VAL A 221 -31.88 11.29 -4.49
N CYS A 222 -31.86 11.49 -3.17
CA CYS A 222 -31.86 10.40 -2.19
C CYS A 222 -33.19 10.39 -1.44
N ARG A 223 -33.75 9.20 -1.20
CA ARG A 223 -35.00 9.03 -0.42
C ARG A 223 -34.77 8.57 1.02
N ARG A 224 -33.51 8.45 1.45
CA ARG A 224 -33.16 8.14 2.84
C ARG A 224 -33.04 9.46 3.60
N ASP A 225 -33.99 9.72 4.49
CA ASP A 225 -33.86 10.81 5.47
C ASP A 225 -32.61 10.56 6.31
N ASN A 226 -31.77 11.59 6.50
CA ASN A 226 -30.47 11.48 7.16
C ASN A 226 -29.57 10.35 6.59
N CYS A 227 -29.43 10.29 5.26
CA CYS A 227 -28.60 9.28 4.59
C CYS A 227 -27.16 9.27 5.17
N PRO A 228 -26.62 8.10 5.58
CA PRO A 228 -25.29 7.99 6.20
C PRO A 228 -24.13 8.09 5.18
N GLN A 229 -24.42 8.49 3.94
CA GLN A 229 -23.48 8.54 2.81
C GLN A 229 -23.45 9.95 2.20
N GLU A 230 -22.27 10.44 1.81
CA GLU A 230 -22.09 11.80 1.30
C GLU A 230 -22.89 12.03 0.00
N HIS A 231 -23.67 13.11 -0.03
CA HIS A 231 -24.40 13.58 -1.21
C HIS A 231 -23.54 14.57 -2.00
N VAL A 232 -22.73 14.06 -2.94
CA VAL A 232 -21.86 14.89 -3.79
C VAL A 232 -22.48 15.08 -5.17
N ALA A 233 -22.62 16.34 -5.58
CA ALA A 233 -23.06 16.68 -6.93
C ALA A 233 -21.99 16.25 -7.96
N VAL A 234 -22.42 15.67 -9.08
CA VAL A 234 -21.55 15.20 -10.18
C VAL A 234 -20.55 16.27 -10.65
N SER A 235 -20.93 17.55 -10.62
CA SER A 235 -20.05 18.67 -11.02
C SER A 235 -18.88 18.95 -10.06
N LYS A 236 -18.88 18.37 -8.86
CA LYS A 236 -17.77 18.44 -7.88
C LYS A 236 -16.86 17.22 -7.92
N LEU A 237 -17.18 16.20 -8.73
CA LEU A 237 -16.34 15.03 -8.89
C LEU A 237 -15.27 15.31 -9.93
N ASP A 238 -14.07 15.58 -9.45
CA ASP A 238 -12.87 15.74 -10.25
C ASP A 238 -11.72 14.88 -9.67
N ARG A 239 -10.58 14.92 -10.36
CA ARG A 239 -9.37 14.20 -9.96
C ARG A 239 -8.86 14.63 -8.58
N GLN A 240 -9.05 15.88 -8.16
CA GLN A 240 -8.62 16.36 -6.85
C GLN A 240 -9.53 15.82 -5.75
N TYR A 241 -10.84 15.85 -5.94
CA TYR A 241 -11.81 15.24 -5.02
C TYR A 241 -11.53 13.73 -4.84
N TYR A 242 -11.29 12.98 -5.93
CA TYR A 242 -10.92 11.55 -5.86
C TYR A 242 -9.67 11.33 -5.00
N ASN A 243 -8.58 12.07 -5.28
CA ASN A 243 -7.33 11.93 -4.54
C ASN A 243 -7.48 12.32 -3.06
N ASN A 244 -8.21 13.39 -2.75
CA ASN A 244 -8.47 13.79 -1.37
C ASN A 244 -9.33 12.75 -0.64
N ARG A 245 -10.30 12.12 -1.32
CA ARG A 245 -11.11 11.01 -0.77
C ARG A 245 -10.25 9.78 -0.49
N VAL A 246 -9.29 9.41 -1.35
CA VAL A 246 -8.34 8.32 -1.03
C VAL A 246 -7.40 8.73 0.13
N ALA A 247 -6.94 9.98 0.17
CA ALA A 247 -6.04 10.50 1.20
C ALA A 247 -6.63 10.42 2.61
N ILE A 248 -7.91 10.75 2.82
CA ILE A 248 -8.53 10.67 4.16
C ILE A 248 -8.55 9.24 4.73
N HIS A 249 -8.71 8.21 3.87
CA HIS A 249 -8.65 6.81 4.30
C HIS A 249 -7.22 6.41 4.72
N ILE A 250 -6.21 6.85 3.97
CA ILE A 250 -4.80 6.60 4.31
C ILE A 250 -4.40 7.32 5.61
N TRP A 251 -4.88 8.55 5.82
CA TRP A 251 -4.68 9.26 7.10
C TRP A 251 -5.27 8.49 8.28
N GLN A 252 -6.51 7.99 8.16
CA GLN A 252 -7.16 7.24 9.25
C GLN A 252 -6.41 5.94 9.58
N ILE A 253 -5.95 5.20 8.57
CA ILE A 253 -5.10 4.02 8.74
C ILE A 253 -3.78 4.38 9.47
N LEU A 254 -3.14 5.49 9.08
CA LEU A 254 -1.91 5.97 9.74
C LEU A 254 -2.14 6.36 11.21
N ILE A 255 -3.25 7.03 11.52
CA ILE A 255 -3.62 7.42 12.88
C ILE A 255 -3.80 6.15 13.75
N LEU A 256 -4.63 5.21 13.29
CA LEU A 256 -4.88 3.94 13.98
C LEU A 256 -3.62 3.10 14.20
N GLN A 257 -2.66 3.15 13.27
CA GLN A 257 -1.38 2.47 13.43
C GLN A 257 -0.62 2.92 14.69
N PHE A 258 -0.69 4.21 15.09
CA PHE A 258 -0.06 4.66 16.34
C PHE A 258 -0.70 4.01 17.57
N MET A 259 -2.03 3.86 17.59
CA MET A 259 -2.75 3.19 18.67
C MET A 259 -2.33 1.72 18.77
N TYR A 260 -2.31 0.98 17.65
CA TYR A 260 -1.91 -0.43 17.66
C TYR A 260 -0.43 -0.66 17.98
N SER A 261 0.44 0.26 17.55
CA SER A 261 1.86 0.23 17.94
C SER A 261 2.08 0.58 19.42
N ALA A 262 1.23 1.42 20.02
CA ALA A 262 1.25 1.70 21.45
C ALA A 262 0.64 0.57 22.30
N HIS A 263 -0.32 -0.17 21.72
CA HIS A 263 -1.09 -1.21 22.40
C HIS A 263 -1.15 -2.53 21.61
N PRO A 264 -0.08 -3.35 21.63
CA PRO A 264 -0.01 -4.60 20.86
C PRO A 264 -1.03 -5.68 21.24
N LYS A 265 -1.80 -5.48 22.33
CA LYS A 265 -2.82 -6.42 22.83
C LYS A 265 -4.24 -6.10 22.33
N ILE A 266 -4.50 -4.93 21.75
CA ILE A 266 -5.82 -4.55 21.24
C ILE A 266 -6.14 -5.36 19.97
N ASP A 267 -7.36 -5.92 19.87
CA ASP A 267 -7.79 -6.62 18.66
C ASP A 267 -8.10 -5.63 17.53
N ARG A 268 -7.08 -5.40 16.71
CA ARG A 268 -7.14 -4.54 15.52
C ARG A 268 -7.88 -5.14 14.33
N ARG A 269 -8.19 -6.45 14.30
CA ARG A 269 -8.68 -7.14 13.09
C ARG A 269 -9.98 -6.56 12.53
N LYS A 270 -10.92 -6.14 13.41
CA LYS A 270 -12.20 -5.56 13.00
C LYS A 270 -12.04 -4.20 12.31
N SER A 271 -11.28 -3.29 12.93
CA SER A 271 -11.05 -1.94 12.38
C SER A 271 -10.14 -2.00 11.14
N MET A 272 -9.11 -2.85 11.12
CA MET A 272 -8.32 -3.12 9.91
C MET A 272 -9.19 -3.62 8.74
N ARG A 273 -10.10 -4.59 8.98
CA ARG A 273 -11.05 -5.06 7.95
C ARG A 273 -11.92 -3.92 7.44
N HIS A 274 -12.45 -3.10 8.34
CA HIS A 274 -13.33 -1.98 8.02
C HIS A 274 -12.63 -0.93 7.15
N TRP A 275 -11.47 -0.43 7.58
CA TRP A 275 -10.74 0.62 6.87
C TRP A 275 -10.07 0.15 5.58
N LEU A 276 -9.59 -1.10 5.49
CA LEU A 276 -9.11 -1.65 4.23
C LEU A 276 -10.24 -1.85 3.21
N LYS A 277 -11.46 -2.23 3.66
CA LYS A 277 -12.64 -2.28 2.80
C LYS A 277 -13.01 -0.89 2.28
N HIS A 278 -13.10 0.12 3.15
CA HIS A 278 -13.41 1.49 2.73
C HIS A 278 -12.32 2.08 1.81
N LEU A 279 -11.04 1.78 2.07
CA LEU A 279 -9.95 2.15 1.15
C LEU A 279 -10.11 1.48 -0.22
N TYR A 280 -10.50 0.21 -0.28
CA TYR A 280 -10.81 -0.45 -1.56
C TYR A 280 -11.94 0.26 -2.32
N GLU A 281 -13.04 0.58 -1.66
CA GLU A 281 -14.21 1.28 -2.22
C GLU A 281 -13.94 2.76 -2.59
N ALA A 282 -12.86 3.34 -2.03
CA ALA A 282 -12.37 4.66 -2.39
C ALA A 282 -11.47 4.61 -3.63
N ILE A 283 -10.63 3.58 -3.77
CA ILE A 283 -9.72 3.39 -4.91
C ILE A 283 -10.49 2.93 -6.15
N ASN A 284 -11.41 1.97 -5.99
CA ASN A 284 -12.24 1.37 -7.04
C ASN A 284 -13.71 1.78 -6.83
N PRO A 285 -14.08 3.04 -7.13
CA PRO A 285 -15.47 3.46 -7.01
C PRO A 285 -16.33 2.82 -8.13
N PRO A 286 -17.63 2.53 -7.89
CA PRO A 286 -18.50 1.88 -8.88
C PRO A 286 -18.71 2.67 -10.19
N PHE A 287 -18.45 3.99 -10.19
CA PHE A 287 -18.53 4.81 -11.39
C PHE A 287 -17.20 5.51 -11.67
N PHE A 288 -16.73 5.44 -12.91
CA PHE A 288 -15.56 6.18 -13.42
C PHE A 288 -15.64 7.69 -13.14
N ILE A 289 -16.85 8.27 -13.02
CA ILE A 289 -17.04 9.70 -12.77
C ILE A 289 -16.62 10.12 -11.36
N GLN A 290 -16.51 9.16 -10.44
CA GLN A 290 -15.96 9.35 -9.09
C GLN A 290 -14.42 9.32 -9.09
N GLY A 291 -13.79 9.05 -10.25
CA GLY A 291 -12.37 8.80 -10.42
C GLY A 291 -12.06 7.32 -10.67
N SER A 292 -10.79 7.02 -10.94
CA SER A 292 -10.28 5.67 -11.17
C SER A 292 -8.87 5.51 -10.62
N PRO A 293 -8.34 4.27 -10.49
CA PRO A 293 -6.93 4.06 -10.16
C PRO A 293 -5.92 4.74 -11.10
N ALA A 294 -6.35 5.18 -12.30
CA ALA A 294 -5.50 5.93 -13.22
C ALA A 294 -5.38 7.42 -12.86
N ASP A 295 -6.34 7.94 -12.10
CA ASP A 295 -6.37 9.32 -11.61
C ASP A 295 -5.57 9.49 -10.31
N LEU A 296 -5.21 8.37 -9.65
CA LEU A 296 -4.47 8.36 -8.40
C LEU A 296 -3.07 8.97 -8.57
N ASP A 297 -2.79 10.01 -7.80
CA ASP A 297 -1.50 10.68 -7.73
C ASP A 297 -0.85 10.41 -6.37
N MET A 298 0.18 9.55 -6.38
CA MET A 298 0.94 9.22 -5.17
C MET A 298 1.68 10.42 -4.56
N ASN A 299 1.81 11.54 -5.26
CA ASN A 299 2.37 12.79 -4.72
C ASN A 299 1.37 13.57 -3.87
N LEU A 300 0.06 13.36 -4.08
CA LEU A 300 -1.01 13.96 -3.26
C LEU A 300 -1.34 13.12 -2.03
N MET A 301 -0.75 11.92 -1.90
CA MET A 301 -1.02 10.99 -0.80
C MET A 301 -0.27 11.35 0.49
N PRO A 302 -0.89 11.15 1.67
CA PRO A 302 -0.27 11.42 2.97
C PRO A 302 1.08 10.74 3.15
N LEU A 303 2.11 11.55 3.44
CA LEU A 303 3.48 11.10 3.74
C LEU A 303 4.11 10.17 2.67
N ARG A 304 3.55 10.14 1.45
CA ARG A 304 3.94 9.41 0.22
C ARG A 304 4.41 7.95 0.40
N LEU A 305 5.60 7.75 0.99
CA LEU A 305 6.18 6.43 1.23
C LEU A 305 5.70 5.80 2.55
N ASP A 306 5.50 6.58 3.62
CA ASP A 306 5.22 6.02 4.94
C ASP A 306 3.77 5.55 5.08
N GLY A 307 2.81 6.29 4.51
CA GLY A 307 1.42 5.85 4.40
C GLY A 307 1.27 4.51 3.70
N MET A 308 1.90 4.36 2.54
CA MET A 308 1.81 3.13 1.75
C MET A 308 2.51 1.93 2.42
N LYS A 309 3.61 2.12 3.16
CA LYS A 309 4.22 1.05 3.98
C LYS A 309 3.24 0.49 5.01
N VAL A 310 2.48 1.35 5.69
CA VAL A 310 1.48 0.93 6.69
C VAL A 310 0.32 0.20 6.01
N VAL A 311 -0.18 0.70 4.88
CA VAL A 311 -1.24 0.03 4.09
C VAL A 311 -0.78 -1.37 3.63
N LYS A 312 0.45 -1.51 3.10
CA LYS A 312 1.04 -2.81 2.73
C LYS A 312 1.14 -3.77 3.92
N LEU A 313 1.62 -3.28 5.06
CA LEU A 313 1.68 -4.07 6.30
C LEU A 313 0.30 -4.56 6.72
N TRP A 314 -0.71 -3.68 6.70
CA TRP A 314 -2.08 -4.02 7.05
C TRP A 314 -2.68 -5.05 6.10
N ILE A 315 -2.47 -4.93 4.79
CA ILE A 315 -2.89 -5.93 3.80
C ILE A 315 -2.24 -7.28 4.09
N ARG A 316 -0.92 -7.32 4.34
CA ARG A 316 -0.20 -8.56 4.65
C ARG A 316 -0.72 -9.24 5.92
N GLU A 317 -0.93 -8.47 6.98
CA GLU A 317 -1.48 -8.96 8.24
C GLU A 317 -2.94 -9.42 8.10
N PHE A 318 -3.73 -8.73 7.26
CA PHE A 318 -5.08 -9.13 6.92
C PHE A 318 -5.12 -10.52 6.30
N PHE A 319 -4.26 -10.80 5.31
CA PHE A 319 -4.14 -12.14 4.69
C PHE A 319 -3.81 -13.24 5.72
N TYR A 320 -2.92 -12.98 6.68
CA TYR A 320 -2.62 -13.95 7.74
C TYR A 320 -3.78 -14.15 8.73
N SER A 321 -4.67 -13.16 8.87
CA SER A 321 -5.90 -13.27 9.67
C SER A 321 -7.10 -13.84 8.93
N LEU A 322 -7.02 -13.98 7.59
CA LEU A 322 -8.15 -14.38 6.75
C LEU A 322 -8.36 -15.90 6.81
N ASP A 323 -9.53 -16.29 7.32
CA ASP A 323 -9.89 -17.69 7.53
C ASP A 323 -11.18 -18.05 6.76
N PRO A 324 -11.13 -19.00 5.80
CA PRO A 324 -12.28 -19.34 4.97
C PRO A 324 -13.37 -20.13 5.70
N SER A 325 -13.08 -20.67 6.89
CA SER A 325 -14.03 -21.44 7.71
C SER A 325 -14.83 -20.55 8.67
N HIS A 326 -14.35 -19.36 9.01
CA HIS A 326 -14.95 -18.51 10.05
C HIS A 326 -15.87 -17.41 9.51
N THR A 327 -15.78 -17.05 8.22
CA THR A 327 -16.60 -15.96 7.66
C THR A 327 -16.95 -16.23 6.19
N GLN A 328 -17.56 -17.39 5.90
CA GLN A 328 -17.78 -17.87 4.52
C GLN A 328 -18.49 -16.87 3.60
N ALA A 329 -19.40 -16.03 4.13
CA ALA A 329 -20.03 -14.95 3.35
C ALA A 329 -19.01 -13.85 2.96
N GLU A 330 -18.38 -13.18 3.93
CA GLU A 330 -17.46 -12.08 3.63
C GLU A 330 -16.13 -12.55 2.99
N PHE A 331 -15.76 -13.82 3.15
CA PHE A 331 -14.45 -14.36 2.79
C PHE A 331 -14.04 -14.06 1.35
N LEU A 332 -14.90 -14.38 0.35
CA LEU A 332 -14.55 -14.18 -1.06
C LEU A 332 -14.47 -12.70 -1.41
N THR A 333 -15.39 -11.89 -0.89
CA THR A 333 -15.38 -10.42 -1.05
C THR A 333 -14.07 -9.83 -0.53
N ALA A 334 -13.67 -10.21 0.69
CA ALA A 334 -12.44 -9.76 1.32
C ALA A 334 -11.20 -10.26 0.58
N LEU A 335 -11.19 -11.54 0.17
CA LEU A 335 -10.10 -12.14 -0.60
C LEU A 335 -9.89 -11.39 -1.92
N MET A 336 -10.94 -11.22 -2.72
CA MET A 336 -10.86 -10.54 -4.02
C MET A 336 -10.38 -9.09 -3.89
N GLY A 337 -11.01 -8.32 -2.98
CA GLY A 337 -10.63 -6.91 -2.77
C GLY A 337 -9.19 -6.76 -2.28
N MET A 338 -8.75 -7.58 -1.32
CA MET A 338 -7.39 -7.51 -0.78
C MET A 338 -6.34 -8.09 -1.73
N THR A 339 -6.69 -9.07 -2.57
CA THR A 339 -5.84 -9.53 -3.68
C THR A 339 -5.62 -8.39 -4.69
N SER A 340 -6.68 -7.68 -5.07
CA SER A 340 -6.59 -6.50 -5.94
C SER A 340 -5.67 -5.42 -5.35
N LEU A 341 -5.88 -5.01 -4.09
CA LEU A 341 -4.97 -4.04 -3.42
C LEU A 341 -3.52 -4.54 -3.34
N SER A 342 -3.31 -5.83 -3.07
CA SER A 342 -1.97 -6.44 -3.01
C SER A 342 -1.23 -6.32 -4.34
N PHE A 343 -1.87 -6.67 -5.46
CA PHE A 343 -1.23 -6.62 -6.77
C PHE A 343 -1.17 -5.21 -7.37
N ALA A 344 -1.98 -4.27 -6.86
CA ALA A 344 -1.89 -2.84 -7.18
C ALA A 344 -0.72 -2.14 -6.47
N PHE A 345 -0.51 -2.41 -5.18
CA PHE A 345 0.48 -1.68 -4.37
C PHE A 345 1.76 -2.45 -4.06
N ASP A 346 1.71 -3.78 -3.94
CA ASP A 346 2.81 -4.61 -3.42
C ASP A 346 3.14 -5.79 -4.33
N ARG A 347 3.07 -5.56 -5.65
CA ARG A 347 3.10 -6.60 -6.69
C ARG A 347 4.20 -7.65 -6.55
N ASP A 348 5.40 -7.25 -6.14
CA ASP A 348 6.57 -8.12 -6.09
C ASP A 348 6.59 -9.04 -4.86
N ASP A 349 6.17 -8.52 -3.69
CA ASP A 349 6.10 -9.28 -2.43
C ASP A 349 4.76 -10.01 -2.24
N ALA A 350 3.68 -9.56 -2.90
CA ALA A 350 2.34 -10.14 -2.82
C ALA A 350 2.30 -11.67 -3.03
N PRO A 351 2.92 -12.27 -4.06
CA PRO A 351 2.95 -13.72 -4.21
C PRO A 351 3.55 -14.45 -3.00
N VAL A 352 4.57 -13.86 -2.35
CA VAL A 352 5.35 -14.49 -1.28
C VAL A 352 4.59 -14.53 0.04
N TYR A 353 3.89 -13.45 0.41
CA TYR A 353 3.10 -13.46 1.64
C TYR A 353 1.73 -14.10 1.46
N ILE A 354 1.08 -13.91 0.29
CA ILE A 354 -0.23 -14.52 0.02
C ILE A 354 -0.10 -16.05 0.01
N SER A 355 0.94 -16.63 -0.61
CA SER A 355 1.10 -18.10 -0.64
C SER A 355 1.34 -18.75 0.74
N ARG A 356 1.64 -17.95 1.77
CA ARG A 356 1.84 -18.37 3.16
C ARG A 356 0.58 -18.20 4.01
N ALA A 357 -0.47 -17.57 3.48
CA ALA A 357 -1.71 -17.35 4.20
C ALA A 357 -2.48 -18.67 4.40
N LYS A 358 -3.17 -18.81 5.54
CA LYS A 358 -3.98 -19.99 5.85
C LYS A 358 -5.01 -20.26 4.74
N CYS A 359 -5.67 -19.20 4.26
CA CYS A 359 -6.66 -19.25 3.20
C CYS A 359 -6.15 -19.70 1.82
N THR A 360 -4.84 -19.79 1.59
CA THR A 360 -4.29 -20.35 0.33
C THR A 360 -3.81 -21.78 0.46
N ILE A 361 -3.54 -22.24 1.69
CA ILE A 361 -3.04 -23.60 1.96
C ILE A 361 -4.20 -24.59 2.07
N SER A 362 -5.32 -24.17 2.66
CA SER A 362 -6.53 -24.99 2.78
C SER A 362 -7.80 -24.14 2.70
N GLY A 363 -8.91 -24.80 2.34
CA GLY A 363 -10.23 -24.19 2.27
C GLY A 363 -11.35 -25.24 2.41
N PRO A 364 -12.60 -24.79 2.65
CA PRO A 364 -13.77 -25.67 2.67
C PRO A 364 -14.11 -26.21 1.27
N LEU A 365 -14.74 -27.38 1.22
CA LEU A 365 -15.04 -28.14 -0.01
C LEU A 365 -15.81 -27.33 -1.08
N GLY A 366 -16.64 -26.36 -0.70
CA GLY A 366 -17.38 -25.50 -1.65
C GLY A 366 -16.50 -24.60 -2.52
N LEU A 367 -15.23 -24.43 -2.17
CA LEU A 367 -14.24 -23.66 -2.94
C LEU A 367 -13.37 -24.53 -3.87
N PHE A 368 -13.64 -25.83 -3.94
CA PHE A 368 -13.00 -26.75 -4.87
C PHE A 368 -13.88 -26.95 -6.10
N ARG A 369 -13.29 -26.82 -7.29
CA ARG A 369 -14.02 -27.05 -8.53
C ARG A 369 -14.36 -28.53 -8.70
N LYS A 370 -15.64 -28.81 -8.97
CA LYS A 370 -16.13 -30.13 -9.34
C LYS A 370 -15.50 -30.55 -10.68
N GLY A 371 -14.89 -31.73 -10.72
CA GLY A 371 -14.23 -32.28 -11.91
C GLY A 371 -12.72 -32.47 -11.71
N ASP A 372 -11.96 -31.39 -11.55
CA ASP A 372 -10.50 -31.44 -11.40
C ASP A 372 -10.00 -31.25 -9.95
N ASN A 373 -10.91 -31.05 -9.00
CA ASN A 373 -10.62 -30.82 -7.58
C ASN A 373 -9.60 -29.69 -7.33
N ARG A 374 -9.57 -28.68 -8.22
CA ARG A 374 -8.67 -27.53 -8.09
C ARG A 374 -9.28 -26.49 -7.14
N TYR A 375 -8.46 -26.00 -6.22
CA TYR A 375 -8.86 -24.96 -5.29
C TYR A 375 -8.95 -23.60 -6.00
N MET A 376 -10.15 -22.99 -6.02
CA MET A 376 -10.44 -21.80 -6.84
C MET A 376 -9.59 -20.58 -6.47
N VAL A 377 -9.11 -20.50 -5.22
CA VAL A 377 -8.23 -19.40 -4.77
C VAL A 377 -6.94 -19.36 -5.58
N HIS A 378 -6.40 -20.50 -6.00
CA HIS A 378 -5.24 -20.51 -6.89
C HIS A 378 -5.56 -20.00 -8.30
N ASP A 379 -6.80 -20.16 -8.78
CA ASP A 379 -7.22 -19.60 -10.07
C ASP A 379 -7.36 -18.07 -9.99
N LEU A 380 -7.91 -17.52 -8.90
CA LEU A 380 -7.93 -16.07 -8.63
C LEU A 380 -6.51 -15.48 -8.60
N LEU A 381 -5.61 -16.07 -7.80
CA LEU A 381 -4.25 -15.57 -7.63
C LEU A 381 -3.43 -15.67 -8.93
N ASN A 382 -3.62 -16.74 -9.70
CA ASN A 382 -2.99 -16.90 -11.01
C ASN A 382 -3.45 -15.82 -12.01
N SER A 383 -4.72 -15.40 -11.93
CA SER A 383 -5.26 -14.30 -12.73
C SER A 383 -4.58 -12.97 -12.42
N TYR A 384 -4.64 -12.53 -11.16
CA TYR A 384 -4.09 -11.22 -10.72
C TYR A 384 -2.56 -11.13 -10.81
N GLN A 385 -1.84 -12.23 -10.54
CA GLN A 385 -0.39 -12.27 -10.76
C GLN A 385 -0.08 -12.12 -12.25
N GLY A 386 -0.87 -12.78 -13.11
CA GLY A 386 -0.83 -12.63 -14.56
C GLY A 386 0.46 -13.12 -15.23
N ALA A 387 1.29 -13.88 -14.52
CA ALA A 387 2.60 -14.33 -14.97
C ALA A 387 2.57 -15.62 -15.80
N THR A 388 1.48 -16.40 -15.74
CA THR A 388 1.37 -17.68 -16.45
C THR A 388 0.52 -17.59 -17.71
N ARG A 389 0.75 -18.53 -18.64
CA ARG A 389 -0.05 -18.67 -19.87
C ARG A 389 -1.54 -18.86 -19.60
N SER A 390 -1.91 -19.56 -18.54
CA SER A 390 -3.30 -19.83 -18.19
C SER A 390 -3.94 -18.75 -17.30
N SER A 391 -3.28 -17.62 -17.03
CA SER A 391 -3.79 -16.58 -16.13
C SER A 391 -5.20 -16.11 -16.48
N ILE A 392 -5.47 -15.83 -17.76
CA ILE A 392 -6.78 -15.38 -18.23
C ILE A 392 -7.82 -16.51 -18.12
N SER A 393 -7.50 -17.73 -18.56
CA SER A 393 -8.40 -18.88 -18.38
C SER A 393 -8.70 -19.18 -16.91
N SER A 394 -7.71 -19.09 -16.02
CA SER A 394 -7.89 -19.24 -14.57
C SER A 394 -8.85 -18.18 -14.03
N GLY A 395 -8.69 -16.91 -14.41
CA GLY A 395 -9.60 -15.83 -14.03
C GLY A 395 -11.04 -16.10 -14.48
N ILE A 396 -11.24 -16.46 -15.75
CA ILE A 396 -12.57 -16.82 -16.27
C ILE A 396 -13.15 -18.00 -15.48
N LEU A 397 -12.39 -19.09 -15.31
CA LEU A 397 -12.84 -20.28 -14.60
C LEU A 397 -13.14 -20.02 -13.11
N TYR A 398 -12.45 -19.07 -12.48
CA TYR A 398 -12.78 -18.59 -11.13
C TYR A 398 -14.16 -17.93 -11.11
N ILE A 399 -14.42 -16.97 -12.02
CA ILE A 399 -15.72 -16.29 -12.10
C ILE A 399 -16.84 -17.29 -12.39
N LEU A 400 -16.65 -18.19 -13.36
CA LEU A 400 -17.61 -19.26 -13.66
C LEU A 400 -17.92 -20.09 -12.41
N HIS A 401 -16.92 -20.52 -11.64
CA HIS A 401 -17.15 -21.28 -10.40
C HIS A 401 -17.90 -20.46 -9.33
N VAL A 402 -17.61 -19.17 -9.17
CA VAL A 402 -18.37 -18.27 -8.27
C VAL A 402 -19.85 -18.22 -8.65
N LEU A 403 -20.15 -18.04 -9.93
CA LEU A 403 -21.50 -17.88 -10.45
C LEU A 403 -22.27 -19.21 -10.46
N ASP A 404 -21.69 -20.28 -11.01
CA ASP A 404 -22.26 -21.63 -11.09
C ASP A 404 -22.64 -22.18 -9.70
N ASN A 405 -21.78 -21.97 -8.69
CA ASN A 405 -22.01 -22.44 -7.33
C ASN A 405 -22.69 -21.39 -6.43
N ARG A 406 -23.07 -20.23 -6.99
CA ARG A 406 -23.78 -19.13 -6.31
C ARG A 406 -23.12 -18.71 -4.99
N LEU A 407 -21.80 -18.55 -5.02
CA LEU A 407 -21.01 -18.18 -3.84
C LEU A 407 -21.22 -16.70 -3.50
N TYR A 408 -21.27 -16.39 -2.21
CA TYR A 408 -21.47 -15.01 -1.72
C TYR A 408 -20.27 -14.13 -2.07
N VAL A 409 -20.52 -13.03 -2.78
CA VAL A 409 -19.53 -12.00 -3.12
C VAL A 409 -20.24 -10.63 -3.14
N ASN A 410 -19.57 -9.53 -2.82
CA ASN A 410 -20.11 -8.19 -3.12
C ASN A 410 -20.10 -7.92 -4.63
N LEU A 411 -21.20 -7.37 -5.14
CA LEU A 411 -21.42 -7.23 -6.58
C LEU A 411 -20.40 -6.29 -7.25
N SER A 412 -20.02 -5.17 -6.63
CA SER A 412 -18.95 -4.29 -7.13
C SER A 412 -17.60 -5.02 -7.22
N VAL A 413 -17.18 -5.69 -6.14
CA VAL A 413 -15.90 -6.45 -6.12
C VAL A 413 -15.87 -7.55 -7.20
N LEU A 414 -17.03 -8.13 -7.53
CA LEU A 414 -17.18 -9.06 -8.64
C LEU A 414 -17.10 -8.36 -10.01
N CYS A 415 -17.71 -7.17 -10.17
CA CYS A 415 -17.57 -6.33 -11.37
C CYS A 415 -16.11 -6.00 -11.64
N ASP A 416 -15.38 -5.51 -10.63
CA ASP A 416 -13.98 -5.10 -10.75
C ASP A 416 -13.09 -6.27 -11.20
N CYS A 417 -13.38 -7.49 -10.70
CA CYS A 417 -12.70 -8.72 -11.10
C CYS A 417 -13.03 -9.15 -12.54
N ILE A 418 -14.31 -9.07 -12.94
CA ILE A 418 -14.74 -9.31 -14.33
C ILE A 418 -14.06 -8.31 -15.26
N GLU A 419 -14.05 -7.02 -14.90
CA GLU A 419 -13.43 -5.95 -15.67
C GLU A 419 -11.92 -6.17 -15.85
N ASP A 420 -11.19 -6.55 -14.78
CA ASP A 420 -9.76 -6.85 -14.89
C ASP A 420 -9.48 -8.02 -15.85
N ILE A 421 -10.24 -9.11 -15.75
CA ILE A 421 -10.09 -10.30 -16.60
C ILE A 421 -10.47 -10.00 -18.06
N CYS A 422 -11.57 -9.27 -18.28
CA CYS A 422 -11.97 -8.79 -19.60
C CYS A 422 -10.90 -7.85 -20.21
N SER A 423 -10.30 -6.97 -19.41
CA SER A 423 -9.22 -6.09 -19.87
C SER A 423 -7.98 -6.88 -20.30
N ALA A 424 -7.57 -7.89 -19.53
CA ALA A 424 -6.44 -8.76 -19.87
C ALA A 424 -6.71 -9.57 -21.14
N PHE A 425 -7.95 -10.05 -21.32
CA PHE A 425 -8.38 -10.77 -22.53
C PHE A 425 -8.38 -9.86 -23.78
N VAL A 426 -8.96 -8.66 -23.70
CA VAL A 426 -9.01 -7.70 -24.82
C VAL A 426 -7.60 -7.24 -25.19
N ILE A 427 -6.77 -6.87 -24.21
CA ILE A 427 -5.37 -6.47 -24.46
C ILE A 427 -4.62 -7.61 -25.12
N LYS A 428 -4.69 -8.85 -24.60
CA LYS A 428 -3.96 -9.98 -25.20
C LYS A 428 -4.44 -10.32 -26.61
N PHE A 429 -5.75 -10.31 -26.87
CA PHE A 429 -6.30 -10.59 -28.20
C PHE A 429 -5.93 -9.52 -29.24
N ARG A 430 -5.83 -8.25 -28.81
CA ARG A 430 -5.39 -7.13 -29.67
C ARG A 430 -3.85 -7.01 -29.77
N MET A 431 -3.12 -7.78 -28.98
CA MET A 431 -1.66 -7.95 -29.04
C MET A 431 -1.22 -9.13 -29.94
N ASP A 432 -2.17 -9.95 -30.40
CA ASP A 432 -1.90 -11.11 -31.25
C ASP A 432 -1.39 -10.67 -32.64
N PRO A 433 -0.16 -11.04 -33.05
CA PRO A 433 0.44 -10.60 -34.31
C PRO A 433 -0.25 -11.21 -35.54
N ASP A 434 -0.78 -12.43 -35.44
CA ASP A 434 -1.46 -13.13 -36.53
C ASP A 434 -2.77 -12.42 -36.91
N LEU A 435 -3.38 -11.75 -35.93
CA LEU A 435 -4.61 -10.98 -36.08
C LEU A 435 -4.39 -9.47 -36.30
N ASN A 436 -3.22 -8.93 -35.93
CA ASN A 436 -2.97 -7.49 -35.91
C ASN A 436 -1.53 -7.13 -36.33
N LYS A 437 -1.36 -6.64 -37.57
CA LYS A 437 -0.10 -6.08 -38.08
C LYS A 437 0.51 -4.98 -37.18
N PHE A 438 -0.33 -4.28 -36.41
CA PHE A 438 0.09 -3.30 -35.41
C PHE A 438 -0.66 -3.57 -34.09
N PRO A 439 0.00 -4.23 -33.11
CA PRO A 439 -0.57 -4.54 -31.80
C PRO A 439 -1.22 -3.31 -31.15
N LEU A 440 -2.45 -3.47 -30.65
CA LEU A 440 -3.27 -2.43 -30.01
C LEU A 440 -3.61 -1.19 -30.87
N HIS A 441 -3.31 -1.17 -32.17
CA HIS A 441 -3.65 0.01 -33.00
C HIS A 441 -5.17 0.15 -33.20
N ASN A 442 -5.65 1.39 -33.10
CA ASN A 442 -7.05 1.79 -33.24
C ASN A 442 -7.98 1.02 -32.29
N VAL A 443 -7.57 0.99 -31.03
CA VAL A 443 -8.27 0.39 -29.89
C VAL A 443 -8.65 1.51 -28.93
N VAL A 444 -9.87 1.47 -28.38
CA VAL A 444 -10.36 2.46 -27.41
C VAL A 444 -10.63 1.76 -26.08
N LEU A 445 -9.85 2.06 -25.05
CA LEU A 445 -9.93 1.39 -23.75
C LEU A 445 -9.95 2.39 -22.60
N PRO A 446 -10.55 2.01 -21.46
CA PRO A 446 -10.40 2.72 -20.20
C PRO A 446 -8.93 2.84 -19.73
N CYS A 447 -8.55 3.94 -19.09
CA CYS A 447 -7.19 4.17 -18.59
C CYS A 447 -6.80 3.12 -17.54
N ASN A 448 -7.71 2.76 -16.63
CA ASN A 448 -7.50 1.74 -15.58
C ASN A 448 -7.16 0.35 -16.17
N TRP A 449 -7.64 0.03 -17.38
CA TRP A 449 -7.32 -1.25 -18.05
C TRP A 449 -5.84 -1.34 -18.44
N LEU A 450 -5.20 -0.19 -18.69
CA LEU A 450 -3.86 -0.07 -19.29
C LEU A 450 -2.74 0.21 -18.27
N LEU A 451 -3.06 0.42 -17.00
CA LEU A 451 -2.08 0.82 -15.97
C LEU A 451 -1.01 -0.22 -15.67
N PHE A 452 -1.32 -1.51 -15.83
CA PHE A 452 -0.49 -2.57 -15.27
C PHE A 452 0.37 -3.27 -16.34
N PRO A 453 1.73 -3.13 -16.32
CA PRO A 453 2.60 -3.65 -17.37
C PRO A 453 2.46 -5.16 -17.65
N HIS A 454 2.12 -5.95 -16.63
CA HIS A 454 1.91 -7.40 -16.75
C HIS A 454 0.74 -7.79 -17.69
N LYS A 455 -0.16 -6.87 -18.06
CA LYS A 455 -1.21 -7.12 -19.06
C LYS A 455 -0.63 -7.22 -20.48
N PHE A 456 0.55 -6.65 -20.69
CA PHE A 456 1.27 -6.62 -21.97
C PHE A 456 2.33 -7.73 -22.09
N THR A 457 2.61 -8.50 -21.02
CA THR A 457 3.67 -9.52 -20.98
C THR A 457 3.20 -10.93 -21.37
N ALA A 458 4.05 -11.64 -22.12
CA ALA A 458 4.05 -13.09 -22.39
C ALA A 458 2.83 -13.67 -23.15
N GLU A 459 2.96 -14.93 -23.55
CA GLU A 459 1.90 -15.74 -24.16
C GLU A 459 0.83 -16.12 -23.13
N LYS A 460 -0.20 -15.30 -22.97
CA LYS A 460 -1.44 -15.68 -22.27
C LYS A 460 -2.44 -16.33 -23.22
N ASP A 461 -3.29 -17.21 -22.72
CA ASP A 461 -4.28 -17.94 -23.51
C ASP A 461 -5.60 -17.16 -23.72
N THR A 462 -6.03 -17.09 -24.98
CA THR A 462 -7.21 -16.32 -25.45
C THR A 462 -8.31 -17.27 -25.93
N LYS A 463 -8.78 -18.14 -25.03
CA LYS A 463 -9.82 -19.13 -25.36
C LYS A 463 -11.19 -18.48 -25.56
N LEU A 464 -11.54 -18.16 -26.81
CA LEU A 464 -12.83 -17.57 -27.21
C LEU A 464 -14.05 -18.29 -26.63
N PHE A 465 -14.00 -19.62 -26.53
CA PHE A 465 -15.07 -20.43 -25.91
C PHE A 465 -15.30 -20.11 -24.43
N LEU A 466 -14.23 -19.87 -23.66
CA LEU A 466 -14.34 -19.50 -22.24
C LEU A 466 -14.90 -18.08 -22.09
N MET A 467 -14.47 -17.14 -22.92
CA MET A 467 -15.08 -15.79 -22.96
C MET A 467 -16.56 -15.88 -23.35
N GLY A 468 -16.91 -16.74 -24.30
CA GLY A 468 -18.30 -17.02 -24.68
C GLY A 468 -19.15 -17.50 -23.49
N LYS A 469 -18.62 -18.42 -22.68
CA LYS A 469 -19.27 -18.88 -21.44
C LYS A 469 -19.41 -17.76 -20.39
N LEU A 470 -18.36 -16.96 -20.21
CA LEU A 470 -18.39 -15.82 -19.28
C LEU A 470 -19.50 -14.83 -19.66
N LEU A 471 -19.64 -14.52 -20.94
CA LEU A 471 -20.72 -13.68 -21.45
C LEU A 471 -22.11 -14.33 -21.24
N ASP A 472 -22.24 -15.65 -21.35
CA ASP A 472 -23.50 -16.36 -21.05
C ASP A 472 -23.85 -16.38 -19.55
N GLU A 473 -22.85 -16.36 -18.65
CA GLU A 473 -23.10 -16.15 -17.22
C GLU A 473 -23.49 -14.70 -16.91
N ILE A 474 -22.81 -13.73 -17.53
CA ILE A 474 -23.10 -12.30 -17.34
C ILE A 474 -24.50 -11.97 -17.85
N ALA A 475 -24.92 -12.56 -18.98
CA ALA A 475 -26.30 -12.49 -19.46
C ALA A 475 -27.31 -13.00 -18.42
N ARG A 476 -27.02 -14.14 -17.76
CA ARG A 476 -27.87 -14.71 -16.70
C ARG A 476 -27.85 -13.88 -15.42
N LEU A 477 -26.73 -13.29 -15.05
CA LEU A 477 -26.62 -12.41 -13.88
C LEU A 477 -27.43 -11.13 -14.09
N VAL A 478 -27.30 -10.49 -15.26
CA VAL A 478 -28.10 -9.34 -15.66
C VAL A 478 -29.61 -9.68 -15.64
N GLU A 479 -29.97 -10.87 -16.13
CA GLU A 479 -31.37 -11.35 -16.13
C GLU A 479 -31.90 -11.65 -14.70
N ALA A 480 -31.07 -12.18 -13.80
CA ALA A 480 -31.45 -12.37 -12.39
C ALA A 480 -31.69 -11.03 -11.68
N LEU A 481 -30.76 -10.07 -11.84
CA LEU A 481 -30.87 -8.71 -11.32
C LEU A 481 -32.11 -7.97 -11.88
N ARG A 482 -32.59 -8.35 -13.08
CA ARG A 482 -33.84 -7.86 -13.68
C ARG A 482 -35.08 -8.42 -12.97
N ILE A 483 -35.17 -9.75 -12.82
CA ILE A 483 -36.36 -10.46 -12.33
C ILE A 483 -36.63 -10.17 -10.84
N GLU A 484 -35.60 -10.08 -10.01
CA GLU A 484 -35.77 -9.88 -8.55
C GLU A 484 -36.30 -8.50 -8.14
N THR A 485 -36.51 -7.60 -9.11
CA THR A 485 -37.16 -6.31 -8.86
C THR A 485 -38.69 -6.40 -8.71
N SER A 486 -39.30 -7.57 -8.96
CA SER A 486 -40.76 -7.75 -8.97
C SER A 486 -41.36 -8.64 -7.86
N ILE A 487 -40.56 -9.41 -7.13
CA ILE A 487 -41.01 -10.33 -6.05
C ILE A 487 -40.05 -10.20 -4.86
N ASP A 488 -40.59 -10.26 -3.64
CA ASP A 488 -39.92 -10.05 -2.32
C ASP A 488 -38.37 -10.21 -2.35
N PRO A 489 -37.58 -9.14 -2.11
CA PRO A 489 -36.14 -9.07 -2.41
C PRO A 489 -35.22 -9.95 -1.54
N ARG A 490 -35.75 -10.98 -0.87
CA ARG A 490 -35.07 -11.78 0.17
C ARG A 490 -34.54 -13.14 -0.32
N LEU A 491 -34.97 -13.66 -1.47
CA LEU A 491 -34.72 -15.08 -1.82
C LEU A 491 -33.42 -15.36 -2.59
N GLN A 492 -32.85 -14.36 -3.26
CA GLN A 492 -31.59 -14.48 -4.02
C GLN A 492 -30.62 -13.32 -3.69
N LEU A 493 -31.12 -12.08 -3.61
CA LEU A 493 -30.39 -10.90 -3.12
C LEU A 493 -29.84 -10.96 -1.68
N ASP A 494 -30.35 -11.81 -0.79
CA ASP A 494 -29.74 -12.06 0.55
C ASP A 494 -28.26 -12.55 0.49
N ARG A 495 -27.76 -12.85 -0.72
CA ARG A 495 -26.44 -13.45 -1.01
C ARG A 495 -25.43 -12.48 -1.63
N PHE A 496 -25.86 -11.24 -1.92
CA PHE A 496 -25.02 -10.13 -2.35
C PHE A 496 -25.45 -8.94 -1.49
N PRO A 497 -24.58 -8.35 -0.64
CA PRO A 497 -24.99 -7.28 0.26
C PRO A 497 -25.25 -6.01 -0.55
N LEU A 498 -26.51 -5.86 -0.96
CA LEU A 498 -27.05 -4.75 -1.73
C LEU A 498 -28.12 -4.10 -0.86
N ALA A 499 -27.82 -2.93 -0.29
CA ALA A 499 -28.65 -2.25 0.70
C ALA A 499 -29.88 -1.54 0.08
N GLY A 500 -30.35 -2.03 -1.07
CA GLY A 500 -31.61 -1.67 -1.69
C GLY A 500 -31.61 -1.78 -3.21
N PRO A 501 -32.79 -1.66 -3.85
CA PRO A 501 -32.94 -1.78 -5.30
C PRO A 501 -32.18 -0.72 -6.10
N TYR A 502 -31.68 0.35 -5.48
CA TYR A 502 -30.90 1.40 -6.14
C TYR A 502 -29.40 1.06 -6.29
N GLU A 503 -28.86 0.15 -5.47
CA GLU A 503 -27.48 -0.32 -5.64
C GLU A 503 -27.41 -1.33 -6.80
N ILE A 504 -28.47 -2.11 -7.04
CA ILE A 504 -28.64 -2.92 -8.25
C ILE A 504 -28.52 -2.04 -9.51
N HIS A 505 -29.18 -0.87 -9.54
CA HIS A 505 -29.07 0.11 -10.64
C HIS A 505 -27.68 0.75 -10.75
N ALA A 506 -26.91 0.78 -9.67
CA ALA A 506 -25.54 1.27 -9.69
C ALA A 506 -24.59 0.28 -10.38
N HIS A 507 -24.61 -0.98 -9.95
CA HIS A 507 -23.76 -2.04 -10.53
C HIS A 507 -24.21 -2.46 -11.93
N SER A 508 -25.50 -2.35 -12.25
CA SER A 508 -26.00 -2.50 -13.62
C SER A 508 -25.23 -1.63 -14.62
N SER A 509 -24.76 -0.44 -14.22
CA SER A 509 -23.93 0.42 -15.08
C SER A 509 -22.62 -0.26 -15.52
N GLN A 510 -21.91 -0.86 -14.57
CA GLN A 510 -20.65 -1.55 -14.79
C GLN A 510 -20.89 -2.77 -15.70
N TYR A 511 -21.97 -3.52 -15.45
CA TYR A 511 -22.40 -4.66 -16.27
C TYR A 511 -22.75 -4.31 -17.72
N PHE A 512 -23.09 -3.06 -18.05
CA PHE A 512 -23.32 -2.62 -19.44
C PHE A 512 -22.11 -1.95 -20.07
N HIS A 513 -21.23 -1.34 -19.27
CA HIS A 513 -20.04 -0.65 -19.78
C HIS A 513 -19.00 -1.61 -20.38
N PHE A 514 -18.61 -2.68 -19.66
CA PHE A 514 -17.54 -3.56 -20.15
C PHE A 514 -17.95 -4.42 -21.37
N PRO A 515 -19.19 -4.93 -21.55
CA PRO A 515 -19.57 -5.65 -22.77
C PRO A 515 -19.50 -4.76 -24.02
N ASP A 516 -19.90 -3.49 -23.91
CA ASP A 516 -19.80 -2.51 -24.99
C ASP A 516 -18.34 -2.19 -25.35
N VAL A 517 -17.46 -2.01 -24.34
CA VAL A 517 -16.01 -1.85 -24.56
C VAL A 517 -15.42 -3.11 -25.22
N ILE A 518 -15.83 -4.31 -24.80
CA ILE A 518 -15.40 -5.56 -25.44
C ILE A 518 -15.87 -5.59 -26.90
N ALA A 519 -17.17 -5.37 -27.17
CA ALA A 519 -17.76 -5.47 -28.50
C ALA A 519 -17.25 -4.40 -29.48
N HIS A 520 -16.92 -3.19 -29.00
CA HIS A 520 -16.25 -2.17 -29.80
C HIS A 520 -14.85 -2.63 -30.27
N ASN A 521 -14.08 -3.25 -29.37
CA ASN A 521 -12.71 -3.66 -29.65
C ASN A 521 -12.59 -5.06 -30.28
N PHE A 522 -13.63 -5.89 -30.22
CA PHE A 522 -13.69 -7.21 -30.83
C PHE A 522 -14.40 -7.21 -32.19
N ARG A 523 -13.66 -7.55 -33.25
CA ARG A 523 -14.22 -7.83 -34.58
C ARG A 523 -14.78 -9.25 -34.74
N ASN A 524 -14.69 -10.09 -33.71
CA ASN A 524 -15.19 -11.48 -33.78
C ASN A 524 -16.72 -11.51 -33.64
N ARG A 525 -17.40 -12.08 -34.64
CA ARG A 525 -18.87 -12.18 -34.68
C ARG A 525 -19.44 -12.93 -33.46
N PHE A 526 -18.85 -14.04 -33.03
CA PHE A 526 -19.37 -14.83 -31.90
C PHE A 526 -19.40 -14.07 -30.56
N VAL A 527 -18.43 -13.17 -30.33
CA VAL A 527 -18.40 -12.31 -29.15
C VAL A 527 -19.45 -11.20 -29.27
N ARG A 528 -19.53 -10.55 -30.44
CA ARG A 528 -20.55 -9.51 -30.70
C ARG A 528 -21.97 -10.05 -30.61
N ASP A 529 -22.28 -11.16 -31.29
CA ASP A 529 -23.60 -11.80 -31.25
C ASP A 529 -24.10 -12.12 -29.82
N LYS A 530 -23.18 -12.36 -28.86
CA LYS A 530 -23.53 -12.55 -27.44
C LYS A 530 -23.81 -11.23 -26.73
N VAL A 531 -23.00 -10.20 -26.95
CA VAL A 531 -23.24 -8.85 -26.40
C VAL A 531 -24.54 -8.28 -26.97
N ASP A 532 -24.76 -8.42 -28.28
CA ASP A 532 -25.96 -7.98 -28.96
C ASP A 532 -27.22 -8.65 -28.40
N LYS A 533 -27.16 -9.96 -28.08
CA LYS A 533 -28.25 -10.68 -27.38
C LYS A 533 -28.51 -10.16 -25.96
N ILE A 534 -27.47 -9.80 -25.20
CA ILE A 534 -27.63 -9.19 -23.87
C ILE A 534 -28.38 -7.86 -24.00
N ILE A 535 -27.94 -6.99 -24.92
CA ILE A 535 -28.51 -5.65 -25.12
C ILE A 535 -29.94 -5.73 -25.67
N LEU A 536 -30.21 -6.63 -26.62
CA LEU A 536 -31.56 -6.85 -27.16
C LEU A 536 -32.52 -7.45 -26.12
N SER A 537 -32.06 -8.35 -25.24
CA SER A 537 -32.88 -8.88 -24.14
C SER A 537 -33.36 -7.74 -23.22
N LEU A 538 -32.45 -6.83 -22.88
CA LEU A 538 -32.71 -5.65 -22.05
C LEU A 538 -33.66 -4.65 -22.72
N HIS A 539 -33.44 -4.35 -24.01
CA HIS A 539 -34.31 -3.47 -24.79
C HIS A 539 -35.75 -3.98 -24.84
N ASN A 540 -35.92 -5.28 -25.12
CA ASN A 540 -37.22 -5.88 -25.35
C ASN A 540 -38.00 -6.12 -24.04
N ASN A 541 -37.31 -6.30 -22.91
CA ASN A 541 -37.92 -6.57 -21.60
C ASN A 541 -37.43 -5.59 -20.51
N PRO A 542 -37.68 -4.27 -20.67
CA PRO A 542 -37.18 -3.25 -19.76
C PRO A 542 -37.65 -3.49 -18.30
N PRO A 543 -36.76 -3.56 -17.30
CA PRO A 543 -37.16 -3.67 -15.90
C PRO A 543 -38.15 -2.56 -15.48
N SER A 544 -39.15 -2.92 -14.67
CA SER A 544 -40.28 -2.04 -14.31
C SER A 544 -39.88 -0.79 -13.53
N ASN A 545 -38.71 -0.82 -12.88
CA ASN A 545 -38.12 0.27 -12.11
C ASN A 545 -37.04 1.06 -12.86
N TRP A 546 -36.84 0.82 -14.17
CA TRP A 546 -35.79 1.42 -15.02
C TRP A 546 -36.07 2.88 -15.41
N ARG A 547 -36.50 3.70 -14.45
CA ARG A 547 -36.85 5.13 -14.64
C ARG A 547 -35.64 6.06 -14.85
N LEU A 548 -34.44 5.52 -14.92
CA LEU A 548 -33.20 6.28 -15.13
C LEU A 548 -32.91 6.41 -16.62
N ALA A 549 -33.03 7.64 -17.12
CA ALA A 549 -32.95 7.96 -18.55
C ALA A 549 -31.66 7.47 -19.22
N ASN A 550 -30.54 7.37 -18.49
CA ASN A 550 -29.22 7.14 -19.08
C ASN A 550 -29.00 5.70 -19.58
N TYR A 551 -29.50 4.67 -18.90
CA TYR A 551 -29.37 3.29 -19.41
C TYR A 551 -30.31 3.02 -20.59
N ARG A 552 -31.53 3.56 -20.54
CA ARG A 552 -32.43 3.54 -21.69
C ARG A 552 -31.78 4.28 -22.88
N LYS A 553 -31.15 5.45 -22.69
CA LYS A 553 -30.36 6.11 -23.75
C LYS A 553 -29.30 5.16 -24.32
N LEU A 554 -28.49 4.48 -23.50
CA LEU A 554 -27.45 3.55 -23.99
C LEU A 554 -28.08 2.43 -24.85
N VAL A 555 -29.07 1.72 -24.30
CA VAL A 555 -29.69 0.57 -24.98
C VAL A 555 -30.45 1.01 -26.24
N ASP A 556 -31.21 2.11 -26.18
CA ASP A 556 -31.90 2.70 -27.33
C ASP A 556 -30.92 3.16 -28.41
N VAL A 557 -29.76 3.73 -28.04
CA VAL A 557 -28.70 4.12 -28.99
C VAL A 557 -28.11 2.90 -29.67
N VAL A 558 -27.74 1.86 -28.92
CA VAL A 558 -27.22 0.62 -29.51
C VAL A 558 -28.26 0.00 -30.44
N VAL A 559 -29.50 -0.19 -29.99
CA VAL A 559 -30.56 -0.83 -30.79
C VAL A 559 -30.94 -0.01 -32.03
N ARG A 560 -30.98 1.33 -31.92
CA ARG A 560 -31.20 2.23 -33.07
C ARG A 560 -30.18 2.01 -34.18
N TYR A 561 -28.93 1.72 -33.85
CA TYR A 561 -27.90 1.44 -34.86
C TYR A 561 -27.76 -0.04 -35.21
N MET A 562 -28.23 -0.97 -34.37
CA MET A 562 -28.31 -2.40 -34.70
C MET A 562 -29.45 -2.72 -35.67
N THR A 563 -30.52 -1.92 -35.66
CA THR A 563 -31.68 -2.08 -36.54
C THR A 563 -31.40 -1.34 -37.86
N PRO A 564 -30.95 -2.01 -38.94
CA PRO A 564 -30.42 -1.30 -40.08
C PRO A 564 -31.56 -0.75 -40.94
N LEU A 565 -31.34 0.41 -41.55
CA LEU A 565 -32.00 0.71 -42.83
C LEU A 565 -31.52 -0.33 -43.86
N PRO A 566 -32.35 -0.78 -44.82
CA PRO A 566 -32.07 -1.96 -45.65
C PRO A 566 -30.75 -1.99 -46.44
N GLU A 567 -30.05 -0.86 -46.55
CA GLU A 567 -28.89 -0.67 -47.43
C GLU A 567 -27.59 -0.26 -46.70
N GLN A 568 -27.59 -0.13 -45.36
CA GLN A 568 -26.40 0.32 -44.62
C GLN A 568 -25.93 -0.67 -43.55
N ALA A 569 -24.65 -1.05 -43.63
CA ALA A 569 -23.98 -1.78 -42.57
C ALA A 569 -23.89 -0.92 -41.29
N PRO A 570 -24.11 -1.49 -40.09
CA PRO A 570 -24.04 -0.73 -38.84
C PRO A 570 -22.63 -0.14 -38.64
N PRO A 571 -22.49 1.10 -38.17
CA PRO A 571 -21.19 1.73 -37.94
C PRO A 571 -20.28 0.89 -37.02
N SER A 572 -18.97 0.93 -37.24
CA SER A 572 -18.03 0.21 -36.37
C SER A 572 -17.89 0.81 -34.96
N ASP A 573 -18.40 2.02 -34.75
CA ASP A 573 -18.31 2.81 -33.52
C ASP A 573 -19.62 2.85 -32.72
N VAL A 574 -20.63 2.00 -33.03
CA VAL A 574 -21.94 2.00 -32.36
C VAL A 574 -21.86 1.89 -30.84
N TYR A 575 -21.18 0.87 -30.31
CA TYR A 575 -21.05 0.70 -28.86
C TYR A 575 -20.28 1.87 -28.24
N LEU A 576 -19.27 2.42 -28.92
CA LEU A 576 -18.56 3.61 -28.42
C LEU A 576 -19.47 4.85 -28.37
N ARG A 577 -20.33 5.07 -29.37
CA ARG A 577 -21.34 6.15 -29.32
C ARG A 577 -22.33 5.95 -28.18
N ALA A 578 -22.70 4.72 -27.89
CA ALA A 578 -23.59 4.39 -26.78
C ALA A 578 -22.93 4.63 -25.41
N LEU A 579 -21.67 4.21 -25.23
CA LEU A 579 -20.84 4.53 -24.07
C LEU A 579 -20.71 6.04 -23.86
N LEU A 580 -20.43 6.80 -24.92
CA LEU A 580 -20.32 8.26 -24.86
C LEU A 580 -21.67 8.93 -24.50
N ALA A 581 -22.79 8.36 -24.96
CA ALA A 581 -24.14 8.86 -24.68
C ALA A 581 -24.66 8.49 -23.27
N LEU A 582 -24.15 7.43 -22.64
CA LEU A 582 -24.52 7.00 -21.29
C LEU A 582 -24.24 8.10 -20.26
N ASP A 583 -23.08 8.74 -20.38
CA ASP A 583 -22.51 9.62 -19.37
C ASP A 583 -22.56 11.10 -19.76
N ASP A 584 -23.37 11.45 -20.77
CA ASP A 584 -23.42 12.77 -21.41
C ASP A 584 -22.00 13.30 -21.77
N ASN A 585 -21.14 12.43 -22.32
CA ASN A 585 -19.72 12.62 -22.61
C ASN A 585 -18.79 12.87 -21.40
N LYS A 586 -19.24 12.74 -20.14
CA LYS A 586 -18.37 12.98 -18.97
C LYS A 586 -17.35 11.86 -18.73
N GLY A 587 -17.66 10.63 -19.11
CA GLY A 587 -16.76 9.47 -19.01
C GLY A 587 -15.62 9.41 -20.05
N VAL A 588 -15.64 10.34 -21.03
CA VAL A 588 -14.58 10.51 -22.04
C VAL A 588 -13.19 10.60 -21.44
N SER A 589 -13.06 11.26 -20.28
CA SER A 589 -11.77 11.51 -19.61
C SER A 589 -11.03 10.22 -19.23
N ASN A 590 -11.76 9.15 -18.94
CA ASN A 590 -11.20 7.83 -18.63
C ASN A 590 -10.95 6.98 -19.89
N LEU A 591 -11.41 7.36 -21.08
CA LEU A 591 -11.17 6.59 -22.31
C LEU A 591 -9.96 7.13 -23.09
N VAL A 592 -9.12 6.21 -23.60
CA VAL A 592 -8.01 6.56 -24.50
C VAL A 592 -8.07 5.76 -25.81
N HIS A 593 -7.85 6.48 -26.91
CA HIS A 593 -7.68 5.93 -28.26
C HIS A 593 -6.20 5.68 -28.52
N LEU A 594 -5.82 4.39 -28.59
CA LEU A 594 -4.46 3.93 -28.82
C LEU A 594 -4.11 4.02 -30.31
N VAL A 595 -3.09 4.82 -30.64
CA VAL A 595 -2.63 5.04 -32.02
C VAL A 595 -1.12 4.79 -32.14
N HIS A 596 -0.75 3.67 -32.77
CA HIS A 596 0.64 3.39 -33.13
C HIS A 596 1.27 4.51 -33.99
N LYS A 597 2.47 4.96 -33.61
CA LYS A 597 3.19 6.12 -34.17
C LYS A 597 3.34 6.11 -35.70
N THR A 598 3.57 4.94 -36.30
CA THR A 598 3.79 4.78 -37.75
C THR A 598 2.49 4.78 -38.57
N MET A 599 1.32 4.78 -37.94
CA MET A 599 0.04 4.71 -38.65
C MET A 599 -0.54 6.09 -38.98
N ASN A 600 -1.16 6.17 -40.15
CA ASN A 600 -1.72 7.41 -40.70
C ASN A 600 -2.83 7.95 -39.78
N GLN A 601 -2.60 9.10 -39.14
CA GLN A 601 -3.39 9.60 -37.99
C GLN A 601 -4.84 10.05 -38.31
N ARG A 602 -5.37 9.67 -39.48
CA ARG A 602 -6.62 10.17 -40.07
C ARG A 602 -7.89 9.67 -39.37
N THR A 603 -7.88 8.51 -38.73
CA THR A 603 -9.01 7.96 -37.96
C THR A 603 -9.22 8.71 -36.63
N ARG A 604 -9.80 9.91 -36.68
CA ARG A 604 -10.26 10.62 -35.46
C ARG A 604 -11.53 9.95 -34.96
N VAL A 605 -11.40 9.17 -33.89
CA VAL A 605 -12.48 8.98 -32.94
C VAL A 605 -12.73 10.35 -32.30
N TYR A 606 -13.85 10.99 -32.64
CA TYR A 606 -14.18 12.29 -32.07
C TYR A 606 -14.33 12.17 -30.55
N ILE A 607 -14.00 13.24 -29.83
CA ILE A 607 -14.14 13.41 -28.37
C ILE A 607 -13.12 12.62 -27.50
N VAL A 608 -12.70 11.41 -27.86
CA VAL A 608 -11.79 10.58 -27.02
C VAL A 608 -10.32 11.06 -27.05
N ARG A 609 -9.63 11.05 -25.89
CA ARG A 609 -8.19 11.40 -25.77
C ARG A 609 -7.34 10.41 -26.57
N ARG A 610 -6.46 10.90 -27.45
CA ARG A 610 -5.49 10.06 -28.17
C ARG A 610 -4.23 9.82 -27.35
N LEU A 611 -3.74 8.58 -27.37
CA LEU A 611 -2.44 8.19 -26.85
C LEU A 611 -1.61 7.63 -28.01
N ILE A 612 -0.54 8.33 -28.38
CA ILE A 612 0.39 7.89 -29.43
C ILE A 612 1.53 7.13 -28.76
N TYR A 613 1.81 5.91 -29.23
CA TYR A 613 2.86 5.03 -28.69
C TYR A 613 3.70 4.43 -29.82
N GLU A 614 4.95 4.09 -29.54
CA GLU A 614 5.83 3.37 -30.46
C GLU A 614 5.92 1.90 -30.07
N LYS A 615 6.10 1.61 -28.77
CA LYS A 615 6.12 0.25 -28.22
C LYS A 615 4.98 0.09 -27.22
N THR A 616 4.34 -1.08 -27.21
CA THR A 616 3.18 -1.33 -26.33
C THR A 616 3.53 -1.33 -24.85
N ILE A 617 4.80 -1.58 -24.50
CA ILE A 617 5.34 -1.44 -23.14
C ILE A 617 5.42 0.03 -22.66
N GLU A 618 5.39 1.01 -23.56
CA GLU A 618 5.39 2.44 -23.21
C GLU A 618 4.00 2.91 -22.76
N ILE A 619 2.92 2.22 -23.16
CA ILE A 619 1.53 2.63 -22.91
C ILE A 619 1.26 2.87 -21.41
N PRO A 620 1.63 1.96 -20.47
CA PRO A 620 1.52 2.22 -19.04
C PRO A 620 2.24 3.51 -18.61
N HIS A 621 3.46 3.77 -19.11
CA HIS A 621 4.26 4.93 -18.72
C HIS A 621 3.71 6.25 -19.27
N LEU A 622 3.19 6.25 -20.51
CA LEU A 622 2.56 7.41 -21.14
C LEU A 622 1.25 7.83 -20.44
N LEU A 623 0.58 6.89 -19.77
CA LEU A 623 -0.55 7.16 -18.87
C LEU A 623 -0.05 7.55 -17.47
N SER A 624 0.92 6.80 -16.94
CA SER A 624 1.39 6.83 -15.54
C SER A 624 2.36 7.97 -15.21
N SER A 625 2.15 9.16 -15.77
CA SER A 625 2.89 10.38 -15.38
C SER A 625 2.86 10.68 -13.86
N TYR A 626 1.98 10.02 -13.10
CA TYR A 626 1.85 10.15 -11.65
C TYR A 626 1.89 8.81 -10.85
N ALA A 627 1.84 7.64 -11.51
CA ALA A 627 1.63 6.34 -10.82
C ALA A 627 2.90 5.46 -10.66
N VAL A 628 3.99 5.72 -11.39
CA VAL A 628 5.20 4.89 -11.42
C VAL A 628 5.86 4.71 -10.03
N ILE A 629 5.63 5.66 -9.11
CA ILE A 629 6.26 5.72 -7.78
C ILE A 629 5.91 4.54 -6.88
N ALA A 630 4.73 3.93 -7.01
CA ALA A 630 4.30 2.82 -6.15
C ALA A 630 5.02 1.49 -6.47
N GLN A 631 5.52 1.33 -7.69
CA GLN A 631 6.25 0.14 -8.16
C GLN A 631 7.76 0.30 -7.98
N SER A 632 8.28 1.53 -8.01
CA SER A 632 9.70 1.81 -7.78
C SER A 632 10.02 1.91 -6.28
N THR A 633 10.35 0.79 -5.64
CA THR A 633 11.07 0.82 -4.35
C THR A 633 12.57 0.79 -4.66
N PRO A 634 13.30 1.92 -4.70
CA PRO A 634 14.76 1.86 -4.67
C PRO A 634 15.19 1.16 -3.37
N ARG A 635 16.21 0.31 -3.46
CA ARG A 635 16.75 -0.40 -2.29
C ARG A 635 17.15 0.61 -1.21
N VAL A 636 16.95 0.22 0.05
CA VAL A 636 17.18 1.06 1.26
C VAL A 636 18.63 1.57 1.38
N GLU A 637 19.56 1.02 0.59
CA GLU A 637 20.99 1.35 0.58
C GLU A 637 21.44 2.24 -0.59
N ALA A 638 20.52 2.70 -1.46
CA ALA A 638 20.88 3.60 -2.55
C ALA A 638 21.19 5.03 -2.01
N PRO A 639 22.40 5.58 -2.21
CA PRO A 639 22.73 6.93 -1.76
C PRO A 639 21.88 7.97 -2.49
N ALA A 640 21.58 9.08 -1.80
CA ALA A 640 20.71 10.12 -2.32
C ALA A 640 21.28 10.75 -3.61
N PHE A 641 20.53 10.64 -4.70
CA PHE A 641 20.86 11.30 -5.96
C PHE A 641 20.71 12.82 -5.79
N VAL A 642 21.82 13.56 -5.92
CA VAL A 642 21.83 15.01 -5.92
C VAL A 642 21.83 15.49 -7.38
N PRO A 643 20.75 16.10 -7.89
CA PRO A 643 20.77 16.71 -9.20
C PRO A 643 21.75 17.89 -9.20
N GLY A 644 22.77 17.84 -10.06
CA GLY A 644 23.72 18.93 -10.22
C GLY A 644 23.03 20.20 -10.71
N VAL A 645 23.32 21.33 -10.07
CA VAL A 645 22.73 22.64 -10.42
C VAL A 645 23.35 23.15 -11.73
N GLY A 646 22.71 22.82 -12.85
CA GLY A 646 23.03 23.40 -14.16
C GLY A 646 22.72 24.90 -14.18
N HIS A 647 23.74 25.73 -14.37
CA HIS A 647 23.57 27.18 -14.54
C HIS A 647 22.77 27.48 -15.81
N CYS A 648 21.62 28.14 -15.66
CA CYS A 648 20.95 28.81 -16.76
C CYS A 648 21.64 30.17 -16.97
N LYS A 649 22.22 30.41 -18.16
CA LYS A 649 22.68 31.75 -18.56
C LYS A 649 21.62 32.38 -19.45
N ASP A 650 21.17 33.57 -19.07
CA ASP A 650 20.22 34.37 -19.84
C ASP A 650 20.77 34.73 -21.23
N ARG A 651 19.83 34.79 -22.18
CA ARG A 651 20.07 35.14 -23.58
C ARG A 651 19.57 36.56 -23.83
N LEU A 652 20.50 37.49 -24.03
CA LEU A 652 20.21 38.83 -24.56
C LEU A 652 21.12 39.06 -25.78
N GLU A 653 20.51 39.09 -26.97
CA GLU A 653 21.20 39.36 -28.23
C GLU A 653 20.93 40.80 -28.67
N VAL A 654 22.01 41.59 -28.84
CA VAL A 654 21.97 42.89 -29.51
C VAL A 654 23.28 43.09 -30.30
N MET A 655 23.14 43.45 -31.60
CA MET A 655 24.12 44.01 -32.54
C MET A 655 25.29 43.14 -33.08
N GLN A 656 25.14 42.73 -34.36
CA GLN A 656 25.94 43.13 -35.56
C GLN A 656 27.47 43.30 -35.38
N HIS A 657 28.37 42.67 -36.17
CA HIS A 657 28.57 42.83 -37.63
C HIS A 657 29.60 41.80 -38.18
N ASP A 658 29.55 41.49 -39.50
CA ASP A 658 30.64 41.11 -40.44
C ASP A 658 31.61 39.92 -40.14
N GLU A 659 32.23 39.20 -41.10
CA GLU A 659 32.07 38.95 -42.55
C GLU A 659 32.93 37.71 -42.93
N LYS A 660 32.71 37.12 -44.13
CA LYS A 660 33.56 36.15 -44.88
C LYS A 660 33.72 34.73 -44.30
N GLU A 661 33.34 33.63 -44.96
CA GLU A 661 33.61 33.14 -46.34
C GLU A 661 34.94 32.35 -46.45
N ILE A 662 34.84 31.02 -46.70
CA ILE A 662 35.60 30.22 -47.70
C ILE A 662 35.13 28.75 -47.65
N THR A 663 34.57 28.34 -48.79
CA THR A 663 34.51 27.06 -49.53
C THR A 663 35.03 25.71 -48.95
N GLU A 664 34.19 24.69 -49.19
CA GLU A 664 34.37 23.22 -49.46
C GLU A 664 35.73 22.73 -50.06
N PRO A 665 36.05 21.39 -50.11
CA PRO A 665 35.13 20.23 -50.24
C PRO A 665 35.47 18.91 -49.51
N GLN A 666 34.60 17.90 -49.72
CA GLN A 666 34.87 16.46 -49.47
C GLN A 666 36.02 15.91 -50.34
N PRO A 667 36.49 14.69 -50.03
CA PRO A 667 36.39 13.63 -51.06
C PRO A 667 35.59 12.39 -50.61
N GLN A 668 35.21 11.62 -51.62
CA GLN A 668 34.41 10.40 -51.57
C GLN A 668 35.25 9.12 -51.68
N ASP A 669 34.64 8.02 -51.22
CA ASP A 669 34.68 6.64 -51.71
C ASP A 669 36.02 5.89 -51.88
N PHE A 670 36.10 4.73 -51.21
CA PHE A 670 36.72 3.51 -51.75
C PHE A 670 35.97 2.28 -51.22
N GLU A 671 35.44 1.46 -52.13
CA GLU A 671 34.88 0.14 -51.84
C GLU A 671 35.99 -0.93 -51.81
N GLY A 672 35.77 -2.02 -51.05
CA GLY A 672 36.66 -3.18 -51.00
C GLY A 672 36.22 -4.15 -49.90
N GLU A 673 35.81 -5.37 -50.29
CA GLU A 673 35.20 -6.38 -49.41
C GLU A 673 36.21 -7.42 -48.87
N GLU A 674 35.68 -8.29 -48.00
CA GLU A 674 36.13 -9.66 -47.64
C GLU A 674 37.17 -9.91 -46.51
N GLU A 675 36.61 -10.54 -45.45
CA GLU A 675 37.10 -11.68 -44.64
C GLU A 675 38.39 -11.61 -43.80
N GLY A 676 38.30 -12.17 -42.58
CA GLY A 676 39.45 -12.54 -41.73
C GLY A 676 39.22 -12.32 -40.23
N GLU A 677 39.22 -13.41 -39.45
CA GLU A 677 39.19 -13.39 -37.97
C GLU A 677 40.55 -12.99 -37.38
N GLU A 678 40.58 -12.30 -36.22
CA GLU A 678 41.26 -12.77 -34.99
C GLU A 678 41.10 -11.79 -33.80
N ASP A 679 41.28 -12.32 -32.59
CA ASP A 679 40.88 -11.72 -31.29
C ASP A 679 42.10 -11.46 -30.38
N VAL A 680 42.37 -10.20 -29.99
CA VAL A 680 43.32 -9.84 -28.91
C VAL A 680 42.85 -8.62 -28.08
N THR A 681 42.23 -8.92 -26.94
CA THR A 681 42.33 -8.27 -25.61
C THR A 681 42.87 -6.83 -25.44
N ALA A 682 42.18 -6.01 -24.64
CA ALA A 682 42.60 -5.71 -23.24
C ALA A 682 41.69 -4.68 -22.51
N ASN A 683 41.17 -5.08 -21.34
CA ASN A 683 41.11 -4.37 -20.03
C ASN A 683 40.65 -2.88 -19.96
N ALA A 684 39.85 -2.40 -19.00
CA ALA A 684 39.27 -2.95 -17.77
C ALA A 684 37.96 -2.16 -17.45
N ASP A 685 37.22 -2.31 -16.33
CA ASP A 685 37.46 -3.08 -15.10
C ASP A 685 36.12 -3.48 -14.44
N THR A 686 36.14 -4.41 -13.47
CA THR A 686 34.96 -4.90 -12.73
C THR A 686 35.35 -5.35 -11.31
N GLU A 687 34.70 -4.85 -10.25
CA GLU A 687 34.88 -5.39 -8.89
C GLU A 687 33.55 -5.86 -8.27
N THR A 688 33.34 -7.19 -8.23
CA THR A 688 32.81 -7.96 -7.07
C THR A 688 32.63 -9.44 -7.43
N ARG A 689 33.73 -10.22 -7.46
CA ARG A 689 33.70 -11.67 -7.75
C ARG A 689 34.69 -12.46 -6.88
N ASP A 690 34.58 -12.36 -5.56
CA ASP A 690 35.40 -13.14 -4.61
C ASP A 690 34.56 -13.88 -3.56
N ALA A 691 34.08 -15.08 -3.92
CA ALA A 691 33.47 -16.04 -2.98
C ALA A 691 33.29 -17.48 -3.51
N TRP A 692 33.59 -17.77 -4.78
CA TRP A 692 33.27 -19.09 -5.39
C TRP A 692 34.49 -19.94 -5.79
N GLU A 693 35.71 -19.42 -5.71
CA GLU A 693 36.91 -20.13 -6.23
C GLU A 693 37.49 -21.17 -5.26
N THR A 694 37.07 -21.22 -4.00
CA THR A 694 37.65 -22.12 -2.97
C THR A 694 37.14 -23.56 -3.03
N TRP A 695 36.35 -23.96 -4.03
CA TRP A 695 35.82 -25.33 -4.16
C TRP A 695 36.31 -26.09 -5.42
N ASP A 696 36.83 -25.42 -6.45
CA ASP A 696 37.36 -26.11 -7.64
C ASP A 696 38.69 -26.83 -7.35
N VAL A 697 39.51 -26.32 -6.42
CA VAL A 697 40.79 -26.96 -6.02
C VAL A 697 40.61 -28.38 -5.48
N ALA A 698 39.45 -28.71 -4.90
CA ALA A 698 39.15 -30.05 -4.39
C ALA A 698 38.66 -31.02 -5.48
N ALA A 699 38.17 -30.51 -6.61
CA ALA A 699 37.71 -31.33 -7.74
C ALA A 699 38.89 -31.83 -8.61
N THR A 700 40.00 -31.11 -8.63
CA THR A 700 41.17 -31.38 -9.49
C THR A 700 42.03 -32.57 -9.02
N LEU A 701 41.83 -33.08 -7.79
CA LEU A 701 42.67 -34.15 -7.20
C LEU A 701 42.10 -35.58 -7.38
N LEU A 702 41.01 -35.76 -8.12
CA LEU A 702 40.32 -37.06 -8.27
C LEU A 702 39.90 -37.39 -9.72
N ALA A 703 40.51 -36.78 -10.73
CA ALA A 703 40.33 -37.18 -12.12
C ALA A 703 41.18 -38.43 -12.43
N PRO A 704 40.60 -39.53 -12.96
CA PRO A 704 41.39 -40.63 -13.51
C PRO A 704 42.10 -40.21 -14.80
N ASP A 705 43.30 -40.74 -15.00
CA ASP A 705 44.06 -40.59 -16.25
C ASP A 705 43.23 -41.13 -17.42
N LEU A 706 42.90 -40.28 -18.40
CA LEU A 706 41.99 -40.59 -19.49
C LEU A 706 42.61 -40.14 -20.81
N ASP A 707 42.84 -41.15 -21.66
CA ASP A 707 43.63 -41.15 -22.90
C ASP A 707 43.53 -39.88 -23.77
N GLU A 708 44.68 -39.31 -24.14
CA GLU A 708 44.84 -38.04 -24.88
C GLU A 708 44.35 -38.14 -26.35
N SER A 709 43.91 -39.32 -26.80
CA SER A 709 43.55 -39.62 -28.19
C SER A 709 42.19 -39.07 -28.68
N LEU A 710 41.37 -38.46 -27.80
CA LEU A 710 40.00 -38.00 -28.12
C LEU A 710 39.84 -36.48 -28.31
N ARG A 711 40.91 -35.68 -28.24
CA ARG A 711 40.83 -34.20 -28.37
C ARG A 711 40.98 -33.71 -29.82
N THR A 712 39.95 -33.88 -30.65
CA THR A 712 39.91 -33.25 -31.99
C THR A 712 38.60 -32.52 -32.36
N ASN A 713 37.57 -32.55 -31.52
CA ASN A 713 36.37 -31.73 -31.72
C ASN A 713 36.05 -30.95 -30.44
N GLY A 714 35.77 -29.65 -30.57
CA GLY A 714 35.22 -28.83 -29.49
C GLY A 714 33.79 -29.30 -29.13
N PRO A 715 33.31 -28.98 -27.92
CA PRO A 715 31.99 -29.43 -27.47
C PRO A 715 30.88 -28.94 -28.40
N SER A 716 30.00 -29.85 -28.80
CA SER A 716 28.82 -29.54 -29.61
C SER A 716 27.88 -28.61 -28.84
N VAL A 717 27.13 -27.77 -29.56
CA VAL A 717 26.04 -26.95 -29.00
C VAL A 717 25.03 -27.81 -28.22
N GLU A 718 24.81 -29.07 -28.65
CA GLU A 718 23.96 -30.02 -27.91
C GLU A 718 24.59 -30.48 -26.59
N GLU A 719 25.91 -30.62 -26.53
CA GLU A 719 26.66 -30.98 -25.32
C GLU A 719 26.73 -29.81 -24.34
N GLU A 720 26.88 -28.58 -24.81
CA GLU A 720 26.75 -27.37 -23.99
C GLU A 720 25.33 -27.24 -23.42
N GLU A 721 24.30 -27.49 -24.23
CA GLU A 721 22.90 -27.44 -23.76
C GLU A 721 22.61 -28.56 -22.75
N ALA A 722 23.17 -29.76 -22.96
CA ALA A 722 23.11 -30.88 -22.03
C ALA A 722 23.83 -30.57 -20.72
N ALA A 723 25.05 -30.04 -20.77
CA ALA A 723 25.80 -29.59 -19.60
C ALA A 723 25.04 -28.50 -18.84
N CYS A 724 24.41 -27.55 -19.54
CA CYS A 724 23.58 -26.51 -18.94
C CYS A 724 22.32 -27.11 -18.26
N LYS A 725 21.67 -28.11 -18.88
CA LYS A 725 20.54 -28.87 -18.28
C LYS A 725 20.98 -29.63 -17.04
N ILE A 726 22.13 -30.31 -17.07
CA ILE A 726 22.73 -31.03 -15.93
C ILE A 726 23.07 -30.05 -14.79
N GLN A 727 23.73 -28.92 -15.09
CA GLN A 727 24.10 -27.92 -14.10
C GLN A 727 22.86 -27.27 -13.44
N LYS A 728 21.80 -27.01 -14.22
CA LYS A 728 20.50 -26.55 -13.70
C LYS A 728 19.84 -27.61 -12.80
N ALA A 729 19.91 -28.89 -13.17
CA ALA A 729 19.40 -30.00 -12.35
C ALA A 729 20.20 -30.16 -11.05
N TYR A 730 21.53 -30.11 -11.11
CA TYR A 730 22.42 -30.19 -9.96
C TYR A 730 22.21 -29.02 -8.98
N ARG A 731 22.16 -27.78 -9.48
CA ARG A 731 21.82 -26.60 -8.65
C ARG A 731 20.44 -26.74 -7.98
N ARG A 732 19.46 -27.35 -8.67
CA ARG A 732 18.12 -27.63 -8.11
C ARG A 732 18.15 -28.77 -7.08
N TYR A 733 19.02 -29.76 -7.24
CA TYR A 733 19.29 -30.83 -6.26
C TYR A 733 19.99 -30.29 -5.01
N VAL A 734 21.04 -29.46 -5.15
CA VAL A 734 21.76 -28.84 -4.02
C VAL A 734 20.84 -27.96 -3.17
N ARG A 735 19.96 -27.16 -3.80
CA ARG A 735 18.91 -26.39 -3.06
C ARG A 735 17.93 -27.29 -2.30
N ARG A 736 17.58 -28.47 -2.84
CA ARG A 736 16.76 -29.46 -2.12
C ARG A 736 17.54 -30.13 -0.98
N ARG A 737 18.86 -30.31 -1.13
CA ARG A 737 19.76 -30.85 -0.11
C ARG A 737 19.96 -29.88 1.06
N SER A 738 20.04 -28.56 0.83
CA SER A 738 20.13 -27.58 1.94
C SER A 738 18.85 -27.56 2.80
N SER A 739 17.67 -27.74 2.20
CA SER A 739 16.43 -27.91 2.97
C SER A 739 16.38 -29.23 3.76
N ARG A 740 16.97 -30.32 3.24
CA ARG A 740 17.10 -31.58 3.99
C ARG A 740 18.08 -31.45 5.17
N ALA A 741 19.19 -30.72 5.02
CA ALA A 741 20.15 -30.48 6.09
C ALA A 741 19.51 -29.74 7.27
N VAL A 742 18.74 -28.68 6.99
CA VAL A 742 17.93 -27.95 8.00
C VAL A 742 16.99 -28.91 8.73
N ASN A 743 16.29 -29.78 8.01
CA ASN A 743 15.38 -30.74 8.63
C ASN A 743 16.15 -31.73 9.52
N THR A 744 17.28 -32.28 9.09
CA THR A 744 18.09 -33.18 9.95
C THR A 744 18.66 -32.50 11.20
N GLU A 745 18.97 -31.20 11.16
CA GLU A 745 19.37 -30.43 12.35
C GLU A 745 18.18 -30.23 13.31
N ILE A 746 16.99 -29.92 12.77
CA ILE A 746 15.75 -29.82 13.54
C ILE A 746 15.37 -31.17 14.13
N ASP A 747 15.47 -32.26 13.37
CA ASP A 747 15.17 -33.62 13.81
C ASP A 747 16.15 -34.05 14.92
N ALA A 748 17.43 -33.70 14.82
CA ALA A 748 18.42 -33.95 15.87
C ALA A 748 18.09 -33.19 17.17
N MET A 749 17.79 -31.88 17.08
CA MET A 749 17.40 -31.09 18.24
C MET A 749 16.05 -31.53 18.83
N PHE A 750 15.10 -31.94 17.98
CA PHE A 750 13.84 -32.54 18.40
C PHE A 750 14.07 -33.85 19.16
N MET A 751 14.94 -34.74 18.67
CA MET A 751 15.28 -35.99 19.37
C MET A 751 15.99 -35.74 20.70
N THR A 752 16.81 -34.68 20.81
CA THR A 752 17.39 -34.25 22.08
C THR A 752 16.31 -33.76 23.06
N CYS A 753 15.44 -32.84 22.64
CA CYS A 753 14.32 -32.37 23.46
C CYS A 753 13.36 -33.51 23.85
N LEU A 754 13.10 -34.47 22.95
CA LEU A 754 12.30 -35.65 23.21
C LEU A 754 12.92 -36.53 24.30
N LYS A 755 14.23 -36.80 24.19
CA LYS A 755 14.97 -37.59 25.19
C LYS A 755 14.93 -36.92 26.57
N GLU A 756 15.04 -35.59 26.64
CA GLU A 756 14.89 -34.84 27.90
C GLU A 756 13.47 -34.97 28.49
N THR A 757 12.42 -34.83 27.67
CA THR A 757 11.03 -35.04 28.15
C THR A 757 10.73 -36.48 28.57
N GLN A 758 11.53 -37.46 28.14
CA GLN A 758 11.44 -38.87 28.55
C GLN A 758 12.29 -39.20 29.78
N SER A 759 13.31 -38.40 30.10
CA SER A 759 14.25 -38.66 31.20
C SER A 759 13.81 -38.06 32.55
N SER A 760 12.89 -37.10 32.53
CA SER A 760 12.44 -36.36 33.73
C SER A 760 10.92 -36.44 33.92
N GLU A 761 10.43 -36.21 35.14
CA GLU A 761 9.00 -36.31 35.51
C GLU A 761 8.14 -35.15 34.97
N TRP A 762 8.13 -34.95 33.64
CA TRP A 762 7.28 -33.96 32.99
C TRP A 762 5.81 -34.39 33.11
N ARG A 763 5.03 -33.69 33.95
CA ARG A 763 3.57 -33.83 33.96
C ARG A 763 3.04 -33.45 32.58
N SER A 764 2.45 -34.40 31.85
CA SER A 764 2.02 -34.22 30.46
C SER A 764 1.05 -33.04 30.33
N GLY A 765 1.39 -32.06 29.50
CA GLY A 765 0.54 -30.88 29.32
C GLY A 765 1.05 -29.91 28.25
N TYR A 766 0.46 -28.71 28.23
CA TYR A 766 0.73 -27.66 27.25
C TYR A 766 2.22 -27.31 27.08
N TYR A 767 3.00 -27.34 28.17
CA TYR A 767 4.44 -27.09 28.14
C TYR A 767 5.23 -28.15 27.36
N THR A 768 4.83 -29.43 27.41
CA THR A 768 5.45 -30.49 26.60
C THR A 768 5.27 -30.23 25.10
N PHE A 769 4.10 -29.74 24.68
CA PHE A 769 3.86 -29.36 23.28
C PHE A 769 4.69 -28.15 22.85
N LEU A 770 4.91 -27.16 23.73
CA LEU A 770 5.79 -26.03 23.44
C LEU A 770 7.28 -26.44 23.40
N PHE A 771 7.68 -27.38 24.26
CA PHE A 771 9.05 -27.87 24.36
C PHE A 771 9.44 -28.82 23.21
N LEU A 772 8.49 -29.58 22.66
CA LEU A 772 8.73 -30.49 21.53
C LEU A 772 8.38 -29.87 20.16
N GLY A 773 7.56 -28.83 20.10
CA GLY A 773 7.19 -28.15 18.85
C GLY A 773 8.08 -26.94 18.54
N PRO A 774 7.72 -25.73 18.99
CA PRO A 774 8.48 -24.50 18.70
C PRO A 774 9.96 -24.49 19.11
N LEU A 775 10.32 -25.12 20.23
CA LEU A 775 11.66 -24.95 20.83
C LEU A 775 12.82 -25.52 19.97
N PRO A 776 12.76 -26.76 19.43
CA PRO A 776 13.78 -27.27 18.50
C PRO A 776 14.04 -26.33 17.31
N HIS A 777 13.00 -25.74 16.73
CA HIS A 777 13.15 -24.78 15.63
C HIS A 777 13.88 -23.49 16.07
N LEU A 778 13.57 -22.97 17.26
CA LEU A 778 14.25 -21.80 17.82
C LEU A 778 15.73 -22.08 18.12
N LEU A 779 16.06 -23.26 18.66
CA LEU A 779 17.44 -23.66 18.95
C LEU A 779 18.29 -23.74 17.67
N VAL A 780 17.79 -24.39 16.62
CA VAL A 780 18.49 -24.44 15.32
C VAL A 780 18.64 -23.04 14.69
N CYS A 781 17.64 -22.16 14.84
CA CYS A 781 17.76 -20.78 14.39
C CYS A 781 18.84 -20.00 15.16
N LEU A 782 18.97 -20.23 16.47
CA LEU A 782 20.01 -19.60 17.31
C LEU A 782 21.41 -20.12 16.99
N GLU A 783 21.61 -21.44 16.83
CA GLU A 783 22.90 -22.00 16.41
C GLU A 783 23.32 -21.49 15.02
N ARG A 784 22.38 -21.39 14.08
CA ARG A 784 22.63 -20.80 12.76
C ARG A 784 22.93 -19.30 12.84
N GLY A 785 22.25 -18.56 13.71
CA GLY A 785 22.58 -17.16 14.00
C GLY A 785 24.00 -17.00 14.58
N ILE A 786 24.38 -17.85 15.53
CA ILE A 786 25.72 -17.84 16.16
C ILE A 786 26.82 -18.21 15.15
N THR A 787 26.62 -19.25 14.33
CA THR A 787 27.60 -19.67 13.31
C THR A 787 27.76 -18.63 12.21
N LEU A 788 26.67 -18.04 11.71
CA LEU A 788 26.72 -16.92 10.77
C LEU A 788 27.42 -15.69 11.37
N THR A 789 27.15 -15.37 12.64
CA THR A 789 27.82 -14.26 13.33
C THR A 789 29.32 -14.51 13.50
N ARG A 790 29.72 -15.74 13.88
CA ARG A 790 31.13 -16.14 13.95
C ARG A 790 31.83 -16.09 12.60
N ALA A 791 31.16 -16.55 11.53
CA ALA A 791 31.69 -16.46 10.16
C ALA A 791 31.83 -15.01 9.68
N ALA A 792 30.87 -14.14 10.00
CA ALA A 792 30.94 -12.71 9.72
C ALA A 792 32.10 -12.04 10.47
N ILE A 793 32.28 -12.35 11.76
CA ILE A 793 33.42 -11.87 12.58
C ILE A 793 34.76 -12.37 12.02
N ALA A 794 34.84 -13.61 11.54
CA ALA A 794 36.05 -14.14 10.90
C ALA A 794 36.35 -13.41 9.57
N LYS A 795 35.33 -13.17 8.75
CA LYS A 795 35.47 -12.45 7.46
C LYS A 795 35.86 -10.98 7.66
N THR A 796 35.26 -10.28 8.64
CA THR A 796 35.67 -8.89 8.97
C THR A 796 37.06 -8.85 9.58
N LYS A 797 37.46 -9.82 10.41
CA LYS A 797 38.87 -9.95 10.85
C LYS A 797 39.83 -10.07 9.67
N GLY A 798 39.57 -10.97 8.71
CA GLY A 798 40.41 -11.14 7.54
C GLY A 798 40.52 -9.87 6.68
N HIS A 799 39.42 -9.14 6.52
CA HIS A 799 39.42 -7.88 5.78
C HIS A 799 40.13 -6.72 6.53
N LEU A 800 39.99 -6.64 7.86
CA LEU A 800 40.64 -5.61 8.68
C LEU A 800 42.16 -5.82 8.79
N LEU A 801 42.61 -7.08 8.95
CA LEU A 801 44.04 -7.42 9.01
C LEU A 801 44.80 -7.11 7.71
N ASN A 802 44.11 -7.03 6.57
CA ASN A 802 44.72 -6.81 5.26
C ASN A 802 44.65 -5.34 4.78
N LYS A 803 43.98 -4.42 5.48
CA LYS A 803 43.74 -3.04 4.99
C LYS A 803 43.91 -1.90 6.01
N GLU A 804 44.11 -2.14 7.31
CA GLU A 804 44.29 -1.06 8.30
C GLU A 804 45.67 -1.06 8.98
N SER A 805 46.13 0.12 9.40
CA SER A 805 47.41 0.31 10.07
C SER A 805 47.42 -0.28 11.49
N HIS A 806 48.61 -0.67 11.96
CA HIS A 806 48.81 -1.44 13.19
C HIS A 806 48.23 -0.77 14.45
N GLU A 807 48.28 0.57 14.55
CA GLU A 807 47.67 1.34 15.66
C GLU A 807 46.15 1.16 15.74
N LYS A 808 45.46 1.14 14.59
CA LYS A 808 43.99 1.09 14.54
C LYS A 808 43.46 -0.29 14.92
N LEU A 809 44.22 -1.34 14.58
CA LEU A 809 43.99 -2.71 15.05
C LEU A 809 44.19 -2.84 16.57
N GLU A 810 45.13 -2.08 17.15
CA GLU A 810 45.38 -2.08 18.60
C GLU A 810 44.24 -1.38 19.38
N GLU A 811 43.73 -0.27 18.85
CA GLU A 811 42.58 0.46 19.41
C GLU A 811 41.29 -0.39 19.36
N LEU A 812 41.03 -1.06 18.24
CA LEU A 812 39.94 -2.05 18.12
C LEU A 812 40.15 -3.25 19.05
N GLY A 813 41.41 -3.65 19.29
CA GLY A 813 41.79 -4.66 20.28
C GLY A 813 41.38 -4.27 21.71
N LYS A 814 41.61 -3.02 22.11
CA LYS A 814 41.17 -2.47 23.41
C LYS A 814 39.65 -2.43 23.51
N GLN A 815 38.95 -1.94 22.48
CA GLN A 815 37.47 -1.91 22.46
C GLN A 815 36.86 -3.32 22.57
N ARG A 816 37.44 -4.32 21.87
CA ARG A 816 37.01 -5.71 21.96
C ARG A 816 37.22 -6.31 23.34
N SER A 817 38.33 -5.99 24.00
CA SER A 817 38.61 -6.41 25.39
C SER A 817 37.64 -5.77 26.39
N GLY A 818 37.26 -4.51 26.17
CA GLY A 818 36.20 -3.84 26.92
C GLY A 818 34.86 -4.56 26.81
N ILE A 819 34.41 -4.88 25.58
CA ILE A 819 33.15 -5.62 25.35
C ILE A 819 33.22 -7.04 25.93
N ALA A 820 34.36 -7.73 25.81
CA ALA A 820 34.56 -9.05 26.39
C ALA A 820 34.47 -9.07 27.93
N SER A 821 34.88 -7.98 28.60
CA SER A 821 34.78 -7.85 30.06
C SER A 821 33.35 -7.68 30.59
N VAL A 822 32.39 -7.32 29.72
CA VAL A 822 30.96 -7.15 30.07
C VAL A 822 30.17 -8.47 29.91
N LEU A 823 30.67 -9.40 29.11
CA LEU A 823 30.04 -10.69 28.80
C LEU A 823 30.09 -11.82 29.86
N PRO A 824 30.89 -11.81 30.97
CA PRO A 824 30.93 -12.95 31.89
C PRO A 824 29.64 -13.22 32.69
N TYR A 825 28.78 -12.23 32.88
CA TYR A 825 27.65 -12.32 33.81
C TYR A 825 26.42 -13.10 33.30
N SER A 826 26.44 -13.64 32.07
CA SER A 826 25.30 -14.34 31.46
C SER A 826 25.54 -15.83 31.19
N ALA A 827 26.60 -16.44 31.74
CA ALA A 827 27.02 -17.81 31.40
C ALA A 827 27.26 -18.76 32.60
N THR A 828 26.87 -18.37 33.82
CA THR A 828 27.04 -19.21 35.04
C THR A 828 25.73 -19.42 35.81
N TYR A 829 24.72 -19.95 35.13
CA TYR A 829 23.59 -20.65 35.74
C TYR A 829 23.13 -21.78 34.80
N ASN A 830 23.82 -22.91 34.89
CA ASN A 830 23.35 -24.23 34.43
C ASN A 830 24.23 -25.30 35.12
N ASN A 831 23.77 -25.70 36.31
CA ASN A 831 24.08 -26.95 37.01
C ASN A 831 22.88 -27.22 37.92
#